data_AF-A0A2S1YMQ1-F1
#
_entry.id   AF-A0A2S1YMQ1-F1
#
_cell.length_a   1.000
_cell.length_b   1.000
_cell.length_c   1.000
_cell.angle_alpha   90.00
_cell.angle_beta   90.00
_cell.angle_gamma   90.00
#
_symmetry.space_group_name_H-M   'P 1'
#
loop_
_entity.id
_entity.type
_entity.pdbx_description
1 polymer ?
#
loop_
_entity_poly.entity_id
_entity_poly.type
_entity_poly.pdbx_seq_one_letter_code
_entity_poly.pdbx_strand_id
1 'polypeptide(L)'
;MKKRYKLSALPILFVILFSHSLLAQKLGKTEWFDPNKPATTYCNPINIGYNYTTHNHNGIPESRRSSADPVIITYKGEYYLFATNQAGFFWSKDMSDWNFVYGSFQRQPGDDDQCAPAAWVVNDTLFYVGSTWKRDHPIWKTADPKSGRWTRHVDKAMLPTWDPAIFQDDDKKVYMYYGSSGKLPLVGVEVDYNTWLPKGNQTDYATLYKATEVEDIQKPYGQIKEVAILDPSSHGWERFGPNNDMEPAPWGNFIEGAWMTKHNGKYYMQYGAPATEFKGYANGVHVGDNPLGPFTYQKHNPMSYKPGGFVIGAGHGNTFADNYGNYWNTGTCKISIKDRFERRIDMFPAGFDKDDVMYSITSYGDFPIVLPTSNRDQTKGASSGWMLLSYKKPVTVSSSEECMEVETHRMDNGGKKVYEKFCYGPENLTDENIQTYWSAKTSNPGEWLQMDLGRSMEIKALQINYADHKATQYNKAMDIYYQYKIFMSDDAQNWTLVVDKSKNDKDAPHDYVELTKPFKARYIKMENIHNASGLFAISDFRVFGNGLASKPKAVTSFKVDRNKADSRNAMISWKKQNDAIGYNIYYGITPDKLYNSIMVYGDNTYDFRGLDKGTKYYFTIEPFNENGIGTKNKIIEVK
;
A
#
# COMPACT_ATOMS: atom_id res chain seq x y z
N MET A 1 -14.02 72.99 58.80
CA MET A 1 -14.06 73.32 57.36
C MET A 1 -14.65 72.14 56.60
N LYS A 2 -15.81 72.33 55.95
CA LYS A 2 -16.46 71.35 55.08
C LYS A 2 -15.70 71.25 53.76
N LYS A 3 -15.31 70.04 53.32
CA LYS A 3 -15.06 69.76 51.89
C LYS A 3 -15.78 68.48 51.49
N ARG A 4 -16.82 68.70 50.68
CA ARG A 4 -17.57 67.71 49.89
C ARG A 4 -16.64 67.18 48.80
N TYR A 5 -16.65 65.86 48.55
CA TYR A 5 -16.27 65.31 47.25
C TYR A 5 -17.42 64.45 46.71
N LYS A 6 -17.73 64.74 45.45
CA LYS A 6 -18.87 64.27 44.67
C LYS A 6 -18.69 62.80 44.29
N LEU A 7 -19.75 61.99 44.42
CA LEU A 7 -19.88 60.75 43.66
C LEU A 7 -20.09 61.10 42.18
N SER A 8 -19.20 60.64 41.31
CA SER A 8 -19.39 60.62 39.87
C SER A 8 -19.91 59.23 39.46
N ALA A 9 -21.12 59.20 38.91
CA ALA A 9 -21.71 58.02 38.29
C ALA A 9 -20.95 57.66 37.01
N LEU A 10 -20.47 56.41 36.91
CA LEU A 10 -20.01 55.83 35.65
C LEU A 10 -21.24 55.42 34.81
N PRO A 11 -21.28 55.71 33.50
CA PRO A 11 -22.29 55.16 32.63
C PRO A 11 -21.99 53.69 32.35
N ILE A 12 -22.95 52.83 32.65
CA ILE A 12 -22.95 51.41 32.25
C ILE A 12 -23.10 51.39 30.73
N LEU A 13 -22.01 51.10 30.02
CA LEU A 13 -22.02 50.85 28.59
C LEU A 13 -22.66 49.47 28.36
N PHE A 14 -23.92 49.45 27.93
CA PHE A 14 -24.59 48.25 27.43
C PHE A 14 -23.87 47.82 26.15
N VAL A 15 -22.93 46.87 26.26
CA VAL A 15 -22.41 46.15 25.10
C VAL A 15 -23.51 45.21 24.64
N ILE A 16 -24.23 45.63 23.59
CA ILE A 16 -25.09 44.73 22.81
C ILE A 16 -24.17 43.70 22.19
N LEU A 17 -24.10 42.52 22.81
CA LEU A 17 -23.58 41.30 22.21
C LEU A 17 -24.44 41.00 20.98
N PHE A 18 -24.06 41.53 19.83
CA PHE A 18 -24.48 40.95 18.56
C PHE A 18 -23.90 39.54 18.52
N SER A 19 -24.76 38.56 18.82
CA SER A 19 -24.58 37.17 18.47
C SER A 19 -24.41 37.09 16.95
N HIS A 20 -23.18 37.26 16.49
CA HIS A 20 -22.77 36.76 15.19
C HIS A 20 -22.72 35.24 15.34
N SER A 21 -23.88 34.60 15.24
CA SER A 21 -23.97 33.29 14.61
C SER A 21 -23.57 33.52 13.14
N LEU A 22 -22.27 33.73 12.92
CA LEU A 22 -21.67 33.54 11.62
C LEU A 22 -22.00 32.11 11.26
N LEU A 23 -22.87 31.95 10.26
CA LEU A 23 -22.81 30.79 9.39
C LEU A 23 -21.32 30.55 9.13
N ALA A 24 -20.77 29.49 9.73
CA ALA A 24 -19.57 28.90 9.21
C ALA A 24 -19.95 28.49 7.78
N GLN A 25 -19.66 29.35 6.81
CA GLN A 25 -19.68 29.00 5.41
C GLN A 25 -18.89 27.69 5.33
N LYS A 26 -19.56 26.62 4.92
CA LYS A 26 -18.96 25.30 4.76
C LYS A 26 -17.93 25.39 3.64
N LEU A 27 -16.73 25.89 3.97
CA LEU A 27 -15.63 26.10 3.05
C LEU A 27 -15.38 24.80 2.28
N GLY A 28 -15.35 24.88 0.95
CA GLY A 28 -15.11 23.73 0.08
C GLY A 28 -16.31 22.79 -0.16
N LYS A 29 -17.46 23.00 0.50
CA LYS A 29 -18.66 22.18 0.25
C LYS A 29 -19.32 22.55 -1.07
N THR A 30 -19.67 21.56 -1.88
CA THR A 30 -20.49 21.69 -3.09
C THR A 30 -21.77 20.86 -2.95
N GLU A 31 -22.55 20.80 -4.02
CA GLU A 31 -23.71 19.90 -4.11
C GLU A 31 -23.31 18.40 -4.07
N TRP A 32 -22.11 18.04 -4.55
CA TRP A 32 -21.66 16.65 -4.71
C TRP A 32 -20.54 16.26 -3.74
N PHE A 33 -19.89 17.21 -3.10
CA PHE A 33 -18.74 16.98 -2.24
C PHE A 33 -18.87 17.71 -0.90
N ASP A 34 -18.53 17.03 0.19
CA ASP A 34 -18.42 17.61 1.52
C ASP A 34 -17.08 17.19 2.13
N PRO A 35 -16.11 18.12 2.32
CA PRO A 35 -14.79 17.79 2.85
C PRO A 35 -14.83 17.26 4.29
N ASN A 36 -15.95 17.43 5.01
CA ASN A 36 -16.10 16.94 6.38
C ASN A 36 -16.79 15.57 6.46
N LYS A 37 -17.17 14.97 5.32
CA LYS A 37 -17.78 13.63 5.29
C LYS A 37 -16.68 12.58 5.06
N PRO A 38 -16.46 11.64 6.00
CA PRO A 38 -15.53 10.53 5.78
C PRO A 38 -15.94 9.70 4.57
N ALA A 39 -14.94 9.16 3.86
CA ALA A 39 -15.19 8.22 2.78
C ALA A 39 -15.70 6.90 3.34
N THR A 40 -16.62 6.25 2.62
CA THR A 40 -17.08 4.89 2.94
C THR A 40 -16.34 3.84 2.14
N THR A 41 -15.50 4.28 1.21
CA THR A 41 -14.63 3.47 0.36
C THR A 41 -13.20 4.03 0.36
N TYR A 42 -12.23 3.22 -0.03
CA TYR A 42 -10.86 3.65 -0.30
C TYR A 42 -10.36 3.03 -1.60
N CYS A 43 -9.22 3.51 -2.10
CA CYS A 43 -8.56 2.98 -3.29
C CYS A 43 -7.05 2.87 -3.03
N ASN A 44 -6.41 1.83 -3.57
CA ASN A 44 -4.95 1.72 -3.51
C ASN A 44 -4.28 2.58 -4.61
N PRO A 45 -3.04 3.07 -4.38
CA PRO A 45 -2.30 2.99 -3.12
C PRO A 45 -2.99 3.84 -2.04
N ILE A 46 -2.85 3.47 -0.76
CA ILE A 46 -3.55 4.19 0.31
C ILE A 46 -3.11 5.65 0.36
N ASN A 47 -4.04 6.56 0.64
CA ASN A 47 -3.77 7.98 0.68
C ASN A 47 -3.27 8.42 2.07
N ILE A 48 -1.94 8.39 2.23
CA ILE A 48 -1.26 8.95 3.40
C ILE A 48 -0.26 10.02 2.96
N GLY A 49 0.12 10.91 3.87
CA GLY A 49 1.17 11.90 3.62
C GLY A 49 2.58 11.29 3.64
N TYR A 50 2.90 10.50 2.61
CA TYR A 50 4.18 9.81 2.45
C TYR A 50 5.34 10.80 2.54
N ASN A 51 6.37 10.50 3.33
CA ASN A 51 7.54 11.36 3.41
C ASN A 51 8.35 11.38 2.13
N TYR A 52 8.95 12.53 1.87
CA TYR A 52 10.07 12.61 0.96
C TYR A 52 11.29 11.92 1.57
N THR A 53 12.07 11.26 0.73
CA THR A 53 13.34 10.66 1.14
C THR A 53 14.30 11.73 1.69
N THR A 54 15.31 11.29 2.45
CA THR A 54 16.43 12.16 2.83
C THR A 54 17.16 12.66 1.59
N HIS A 55 17.90 13.77 1.72
CA HIS A 55 18.76 14.23 0.64
C HIS A 55 19.79 13.14 0.26
N ASN A 56 19.96 12.90 -1.03
CA ASN A 56 20.84 11.85 -1.57
C ASN A 56 20.56 10.43 -1.05
N HIS A 57 19.31 10.12 -0.71
CA HIS A 57 18.91 8.78 -0.26
C HIS A 57 19.23 7.72 -1.31
N ASN A 58 19.91 6.65 -0.90
CA ASN A 58 20.46 5.61 -1.79
C ASN A 58 21.44 6.13 -2.86
N GLY A 59 22.07 7.29 -2.62
CA GLY A 59 22.95 7.93 -3.61
C GLY A 59 22.21 8.59 -4.77
N ILE A 60 20.90 8.82 -4.62
CA ILE A 60 20.04 9.42 -5.64
C ILE A 60 19.66 10.83 -5.17
N PRO A 61 20.14 11.89 -5.86
CA PRO A 61 19.93 13.28 -5.44
C PRO A 61 18.48 13.75 -5.61
N GLU A 62 17.70 13.13 -6.50
CA GLU A 62 16.31 13.52 -6.78
C GLU A 62 15.39 13.26 -5.58
N SER A 63 14.70 14.31 -5.16
CA SER A 63 13.60 14.21 -4.20
C SER A 63 12.45 13.37 -4.75
N ARG A 64 11.92 12.51 -3.90
CA ARG A 64 10.77 11.63 -4.16
C ARG A 64 10.16 11.20 -2.85
N ARG A 65 8.85 10.94 -2.84
CA ARG A 65 8.23 10.22 -1.74
C ARG A 65 8.47 8.74 -1.87
N SER A 66 8.67 8.06 -0.75
CA SER A 66 8.70 6.59 -0.72
C SER A 66 8.36 6.09 0.67
N SER A 67 7.56 5.02 0.73
CA SER A 67 7.29 4.24 1.95
C SER A 67 6.99 2.81 1.56
N ALA A 68 7.30 1.90 2.46
CA ALA A 68 7.13 0.47 2.27
C ALA A 68 6.94 -0.20 3.63
N ASP A 69 6.82 -1.52 3.60
CA ASP A 69 6.90 -2.39 4.76
C ASP A 69 5.86 -2.00 5.84
N PRO A 70 4.58 -1.83 5.47
CA PRO A 70 3.54 -1.36 6.37
C PRO A 70 3.21 -2.37 7.46
N VAL A 71 3.03 -1.87 8.68
CA VAL A 71 2.39 -2.57 9.78
C VAL A 71 1.20 -1.75 10.24
N ILE A 72 -0.01 -2.28 10.06
CA ILE A 72 -1.23 -1.75 10.67
C ILE A 72 -1.63 -2.62 11.86
N ILE A 73 -1.86 -2.00 13.01
CA ILE A 73 -2.40 -2.66 14.20
C ILE A 73 -3.59 -1.90 14.76
N THR A 74 -4.49 -2.63 15.41
CA THR A 74 -5.58 -2.06 16.22
C THR A 74 -5.11 -1.86 17.65
N TYR A 75 -5.31 -0.67 18.20
CA TYR A 75 -5.04 -0.38 19.61
C TYR A 75 -6.10 0.56 20.17
N LYS A 76 -6.78 0.12 21.24
CA LYS A 76 -7.87 0.87 21.91
C LYS A 76 -8.97 1.36 20.95
N GLY A 77 -9.34 0.53 19.96
CA GLY A 77 -10.40 0.82 19.00
C GLY A 77 -10.01 1.77 17.86
N GLU A 78 -8.72 2.03 17.66
CA GLU A 78 -8.19 2.84 16.56
C GLU A 78 -7.09 2.09 15.82
N TYR A 79 -6.82 2.50 14.59
CA TYR A 79 -5.81 1.91 13.71
C TYR A 79 -4.53 2.73 13.76
N TYR A 80 -3.38 2.06 13.80
CA TYR A 80 -2.05 2.69 13.77
C TYR A 80 -1.22 2.06 12.66
N LEU A 81 -0.70 2.89 11.76
CA LEU A 81 0.12 2.49 10.61
C LEU A 81 1.55 2.96 10.81
N PHE A 82 2.46 1.99 10.92
CA PHE A 82 3.90 2.18 10.93
C PHE A 82 4.45 1.72 9.59
N ALA A 83 5.47 2.40 9.07
CA ALA A 83 6.04 2.05 7.78
C ALA A 83 7.44 2.65 7.62
N THR A 84 8.15 2.14 6.61
CA THR A 84 9.47 2.63 6.25
C THR A 84 9.46 4.12 5.88
N ASN A 85 10.48 4.87 6.31
CA ASN A 85 10.72 6.28 5.95
C ASN A 85 9.63 7.25 6.45
N GLN A 86 8.94 7.01 7.57
CA GLN A 86 7.85 7.90 8.02
C GLN A 86 8.19 8.95 9.09
N ALA A 87 9.38 8.99 9.70
CA ALA A 87 9.68 9.92 10.83
C ALA A 87 8.74 9.80 12.06
N GLY A 88 7.88 8.77 12.08
CA GLY A 88 6.74 8.64 12.97
C GLY A 88 5.80 7.57 12.44
N PHE A 89 4.50 7.77 12.62
CA PHE A 89 3.45 6.83 12.22
C PHE A 89 2.13 7.57 11.98
N PHE A 90 1.15 6.88 11.42
CA PHE A 90 -0.19 7.42 11.22
C PHE A 90 -1.19 6.73 12.14
N TRP A 91 -2.29 7.40 12.44
CA TRP A 91 -3.44 6.78 13.09
C TRP A 91 -4.74 7.17 12.41
N SER A 92 -5.74 6.29 12.49
CA SER A 92 -7.06 6.49 11.92
C SER A 92 -8.16 5.87 12.78
N LYS A 93 -9.38 6.39 12.67
CA LYS A 93 -10.59 5.77 13.25
C LYS A 93 -11.33 4.87 12.27
N ASP A 94 -11.11 5.05 10.98
CA ASP A 94 -11.92 4.46 9.91
C ASP A 94 -11.10 3.86 8.74
N MET A 95 -9.76 3.91 8.82
CA MET A 95 -8.80 3.51 7.79
C MET A 95 -8.86 4.35 6.49
N SER A 96 -9.68 5.41 6.45
CA SER A 96 -9.79 6.34 5.33
C SER A 96 -8.99 7.62 5.57
N ASP A 97 -9.15 8.22 6.76
CA ASP A 97 -8.51 9.49 7.11
C ASP A 97 -7.39 9.21 8.11
N TRP A 98 -6.16 9.45 7.68
CA TRP A 98 -4.95 9.12 8.41
C TRP A 98 -4.27 10.38 8.94
N ASN A 99 -3.99 10.39 10.23
CA ASN A 99 -3.39 11.50 10.94
C ASN A 99 -1.95 11.14 11.31
N PHE A 100 -1.00 11.95 10.88
CA PHE A 100 0.41 11.71 11.19
C PHE A 100 0.80 12.17 12.59
N VAL A 101 1.68 11.41 13.26
CA VAL A 101 2.28 11.73 14.56
C VAL A 101 3.77 11.44 14.50
N TYR A 102 4.61 12.43 14.85
CA TYR A 102 6.04 12.22 15.02
C TYR A 102 6.31 11.25 16.17
N GLY A 103 7.25 10.31 15.96
CA GLY A 103 7.66 9.34 16.98
C GLY A 103 8.98 9.72 17.62
N SER A 104 9.08 9.65 18.96
CA SER A 104 10.33 9.89 19.69
C SER A 104 11.29 8.68 19.75
N PHE A 105 11.05 7.64 18.94
CA PHE A 105 11.74 6.34 19.00
C PHE A 105 12.97 6.21 18.06
N GLN A 106 13.39 7.29 17.41
CA GLN A 106 14.60 7.29 16.57
C GLN A 106 15.85 7.48 17.44
N ARG A 107 16.82 6.56 17.37
CA ARG A 107 18.05 6.62 18.17
C ARG A 107 19.00 7.71 17.70
N GLN A 108 19.26 7.77 16.40
CA GLN A 108 20.12 8.78 15.76
C GLN A 108 19.53 9.19 14.40
N PRO A 109 19.79 10.42 13.93
CA PRO A 109 19.48 10.80 12.55
C PRO A 109 20.12 9.82 11.56
N GLY A 110 19.32 9.26 10.66
CA GLY A 110 19.80 8.34 9.62
C GLY A 110 19.97 6.88 10.05
N ASP A 111 19.70 6.51 11.30
CA ASP A 111 19.57 5.09 11.66
C ASP A 111 18.36 4.46 10.95
N ASP A 112 18.47 3.18 10.59
CA ASP A 112 17.40 2.34 10.00
C ASP A 112 16.25 2.03 10.98
N ASP A 113 16.14 2.77 12.09
CA ASP A 113 15.03 2.63 13.05
C ASP A 113 13.66 2.87 12.41
N GLN A 114 13.62 3.49 11.24
CA GLN A 114 12.42 3.72 10.45
C GLN A 114 12.41 2.88 9.19
N CYS A 115 13.14 1.77 9.14
CA CYS A 115 13.08 0.77 8.08
C CYS A 115 12.37 -0.48 8.64
N ALA A 116 11.43 -1.01 7.87
CA ALA A 116 10.62 -2.21 8.14
C ALA A 116 10.28 -2.40 9.63
N PRO A 117 9.56 -1.45 10.25
CA PRO A 117 9.41 -1.47 11.70
C PRO A 117 8.45 -2.55 12.18
N ALA A 118 8.74 -3.05 13.38
CA ALA A 118 7.81 -3.82 14.18
C ALA A 118 6.91 -2.91 15.02
N ALA A 119 5.60 -3.17 15.03
CA ALA A 119 4.68 -2.58 15.99
C ALA A 119 3.63 -3.59 16.48
N TRP A 120 3.49 -3.72 17.80
CA TRP A 120 2.58 -4.70 18.41
C TRP A 120 1.94 -4.23 19.70
N VAL A 121 0.77 -4.78 20.02
CA VAL A 121 0.16 -4.63 21.33
C VAL A 121 0.57 -5.83 22.18
N VAL A 122 1.27 -5.57 23.28
CA VAL A 122 1.60 -6.57 24.29
C VAL A 122 0.92 -6.15 25.58
N ASN A 123 0.01 -6.99 26.07
CA ASN A 123 -0.94 -6.64 27.12
C ASN A 123 -1.79 -5.42 26.75
N ASP A 124 -1.60 -4.28 27.42
CA ASP A 124 -2.36 -3.02 27.25
C ASP A 124 -1.51 -1.88 26.68
N THR A 125 -0.32 -2.20 26.18
CA THR A 125 0.71 -1.23 25.78
C THR A 125 1.18 -1.53 24.36
N LEU A 126 1.44 -0.48 23.59
CA LEU A 126 1.94 -0.56 22.23
C LEU A 126 3.48 -0.53 22.24
N PHE A 127 4.10 -1.48 21.55
CA PHE A 127 5.54 -1.68 21.43
C PHE A 127 6.02 -1.35 20.01
N TYR A 128 7.25 -0.86 19.90
CA TYR A 128 7.89 -0.53 18.63
C TYR A 128 9.39 -0.85 18.63
N VAL A 129 9.88 -1.36 17.51
CA VAL A 129 11.31 -1.47 17.21
C VAL A 129 11.54 -1.40 15.71
N GLY A 130 12.59 -0.71 15.28
CA GLY A 130 12.97 -0.63 13.87
C GLY A 130 14.07 -1.62 13.47
N SER A 131 14.38 -1.64 12.16
CA SER A 131 15.44 -2.50 11.62
C SER A 131 16.83 -2.10 12.10
N THR A 132 17.55 -3.07 12.66
CA THR A 132 18.98 -2.90 12.97
C THR A 132 19.71 -4.23 13.12
N TRP A 133 20.94 -4.28 12.60
CA TRP A 133 21.89 -5.37 12.88
C TRP A 133 22.71 -5.13 14.16
N LYS A 134 22.61 -3.93 14.74
CA LYS A 134 23.19 -3.62 16.05
C LYS A 134 22.37 -4.38 17.10
N ARG A 135 23.03 -5.03 18.05
CA ARG A 135 22.37 -5.82 19.13
C ARG A 135 22.04 -5.00 20.38
N ASP A 136 22.73 -3.89 20.57
CA ASP A 136 22.54 -3.00 21.72
C ASP A 136 21.59 -1.86 21.34
N HIS A 137 20.30 -2.14 21.29
CA HIS A 137 19.27 -1.16 20.99
C HIS A 137 18.04 -1.32 21.90
N PRO A 138 17.31 -0.22 22.14
CA PRO A 138 16.09 -0.26 22.92
C PRO A 138 14.95 -0.95 22.17
N ILE A 139 14.01 -1.47 22.97
CA ILE A 139 12.63 -1.71 22.56
C ILE A 139 11.78 -0.58 23.14
N TRP A 140 10.97 0.05 22.29
CA TRP A 140 10.15 1.18 22.69
C TRP A 140 8.75 0.74 23.09
N LYS A 141 8.12 1.50 23.99
CA LYS A 141 6.72 1.31 24.37
C LYS A 141 6.01 2.63 24.65
N THR A 142 4.69 2.62 24.45
CA THR A 142 3.81 3.72 24.83
C THR A 142 2.40 3.24 25.12
N ALA A 143 1.76 3.85 26.12
CA ALA A 143 0.33 3.67 26.39
C ALA A 143 -0.54 4.76 25.74
N ASP A 144 0.09 5.86 25.29
CA ASP A 144 -0.49 7.04 24.67
C ASP A 144 0.28 7.38 23.38
N PRO A 145 0.10 6.59 22.30
CA PRO A 145 0.83 6.77 21.06
C PRO A 145 0.57 8.15 20.45
N LYS A 146 -0.64 8.70 20.56
CA LYS A 146 -0.99 10.01 19.97
C LYS A 146 -0.17 11.19 20.54
N SER A 147 0.43 11.04 21.72
CA SER A 147 1.40 12.02 22.24
C SER A 147 2.71 12.09 21.47
N GLY A 148 3.00 11.10 20.62
CA GLY A 148 4.29 10.92 19.94
C GLY A 148 5.44 10.51 20.85
N ARG A 149 5.20 10.39 22.17
CA ARG A 149 6.22 10.07 23.16
C ARG A 149 6.27 8.57 23.45
N TRP A 150 7.48 8.04 23.35
CA TRP A 150 7.81 6.65 23.57
C TRP A 150 8.88 6.55 24.64
N THR A 151 8.72 5.54 25.49
CA THR A 151 9.67 5.22 26.57
C THR A 151 10.37 3.92 26.23
N ARG A 152 11.60 3.75 26.71
CA ARG A 152 12.31 2.48 26.56
C ARG A 152 11.70 1.46 27.50
N HIS A 153 11.23 0.35 26.95
CA HIS A 153 10.83 -0.81 27.74
C HIS A 153 12.07 -1.52 28.31
N VAL A 154 13.06 -1.72 27.45
CA VAL A 154 14.43 -2.10 27.80
C VAL A 154 15.39 -1.19 27.06
N ASP A 155 16.57 -0.95 27.63
CA ASP A 155 17.63 -0.23 26.94
C ASP A 155 18.35 -1.09 25.89
N LYS A 156 18.38 -2.43 26.08
CA LYS A 156 19.15 -3.37 25.27
C LYS A 156 18.37 -4.66 24.99
N ALA A 157 18.02 -4.91 23.74
CA ALA A 157 17.37 -6.15 23.29
C ALA A 157 18.35 -7.33 23.05
N MET A 158 19.64 -7.05 22.82
CA MET A 158 20.75 -8.01 22.55
C MET A 158 20.59 -8.92 21.32
N LEU A 159 19.39 -9.05 20.76
CA LEU A 159 19.11 -9.70 19.49
C LEU A 159 19.08 -8.65 18.36
N PRO A 160 19.49 -9.01 17.13
CA PRO A 160 19.23 -8.16 15.96
C PRO A 160 17.72 -8.06 15.71
N THR A 161 17.29 -6.96 15.08
CA THR A 161 15.88 -6.73 14.73
C THR A 161 15.73 -6.31 13.29
N TRP A 162 16.48 -6.89 12.35
CA TRP A 162 16.26 -6.62 10.93
C TRP A 162 14.96 -7.28 10.46
N ASP A 163 14.05 -6.48 9.91
CA ASP A 163 12.67 -6.83 9.56
C ASP A 163 11.97 -7.59 10.70
N PRO A 164 11.88 -6.96 11.88
CA PRO A 164 11.44 -7.64 13.07
C PRO A 164 9.93 -7.86 13.04
N ALA A 165 9.52 -8.99 13.62
CA ALA A 165 8.16 -9.17 14.10
C ALA A 165 8.12 -9.57 15.57
N ILE A 166 7.09 -9.12 16.28
CA ILE A 166 6.83 -9.46 17.68
C ILE A 166 5.50 -10.21 17.74
N PHE A 167 5.33 -11.17 18.63
CA PHE A 167 4.03 -11.81 18.81
C PHE A 167 3.86 -12.18 20.27
N GLN A 168 2.74 -11.82 20.88
CA GLN A 168 2.37 -12.32 22.20
C GLN A 168 1.29 -13.38 22.03
N ASP A 169 1.53 -14.57 22.57
CA ASP A 169 0.55 -15.66 22.54
C ASP A 169 -0.43 -15.56 23.73
N ASP A 170 -1.47 -16.39 23.69
CA ASP A 170 -2.53 -16.43 24.72
C ASP A 170 -1.97 -16.76 26.11
N ASP A 171 -0.87 -17.53 26.17
CA ASP A 171 -0.15 -17.87 27.40
C ASP A 171 0.78 -16.75 27.92
N LYS A 172 0.74 -15.58 27.29
CA LYS A 172 1.51 -14.37 27.58
C LYS A 172 2.99 -14.43 27.25
N LYS A 173 3.49 -15.53 26.69
CA LYS A 173 4.86 -15.57 26.14
C LYS A 173 4.98 -14.63 24.95
N VAL A 174 6.17 -14.06 24.79
CA VAL A 174 6.49 -13.13 23.72
C VAL A 174 7.54 -13.75 22.83
N TYR A 175 7.33 -13.64 21.53
CA TYR A 175 8.18 -14.19 20.49
C TYR A 175 8.68 -13.05 19.61
N MET A 176 9.93 -13.16 19.18
CA MET A 176 10.54 -12.26 18.21
C MET A 176 10.98 -13.04 16.99
N TYR A 177 10.65 -12.53 15.81
CA TYR A 177 11.07 -13.05 14.51
C TYR A 177 11.88 -11.98 13.79
N TYR A 178 12.86 -12.39 12.98
CA TYR A 178 13.72 -11.45 12.27
C TYR A 178 14.48 -12.13 11.13
N GLY A 179 15.01 -11.32 10.23
CA GLY A 179 15.94 -11.72 9.18
C GLY A 179 15.62 -11.11 7.82
N SER A 180 16.65 -10.91 7.01
CA SER A 180 16.52 -10.66 5.57
C SER A 180 17.77 -11.24 4.89
N SER A 181 17.58 -12.23 4.01
CA SER A 181 18.72 -12.94 3.41
C SER A 181 18.39 -13.60 2.08
N GLY A 182 19.34 -13.57 1.16
CA GLY A 182 19.31 -14.36 -0.08
C GLY A 182 19.69 -15.83 0.09
N LYS A 183 20.04 -16.28 1.30
CA LYS A 183 20.61 -17.62 1.57
C LYS A 183 20.12 -18.28 2.86
N LEU A 184 19.74 -17.49 3.87
CA LEU A 184 19.36 -17.97 5.19
C LEU A 184 17.84 -17.87 5.39
N PRO A 185 17.27 -18.76 6.21
CA PRO A 185 15.86 -18.69 6.60
C PRO A 185 15.60 -17.46 7.49
N LEU A 186 14.33 -17.08 7.58
CA LEU A 186 13.85 -16.27 8.70
C LEU A 186 13.93 -17.10 9.98
N VAL A 187 14.18 -16.44 11.10
CA VAL A 187 14.31 -17.09 12.40
C VAL A 187 13.39 -16.51 13.45
N GLY A 188 13.10 -17.29 14.49
CA GLY A 188 12.25 -16.90 15.61
C GLY A 188 12.72 -17.47 16.95
N VAL A 189 12.43 -16.76 18.05
CA VAL A 189 12.75 -17.20 19.42
C VAL A 189 11.76 -16.61 20.42
N GLU A 190 11.49 -17.33 21.51
CA GLU A 190 10.83 -16.75 22.68
C GLU A 190 11.78 -15.78 23.39
N VAL A 191 11.28 -14.60 23.76
CA VAL A 191 12.04 -13.61 24.55
C VAL A 191 11.43 -13.45 25.93
N ASP A 192 12.28 -13.18 26.91
CA ASP A 192 11.80 -12.79 28.23
C ASP A 192 11.21 -11.38 28.18
N TYR A 193 9.94 -11.22 28.58
CA TYR A 193 9.26 -9.92 28.50
C TYR A 193 9.99 -8.80 29.25
N ASN A 194 10.61 -9.07 30.39
CA ASN A 194 11.21 -8.02 31.23
C ASN A 194 12.60 -7.60 30.76
N THR A 195 13.38 -8.55 30.25
CA THR A 195 14.78 -8.32 29.86
C THR A 195 14.97 -8.24 28.35
N TRP A 196 14.00 -8.73 27.58
CA TRP A 196 14.05 -8.93 26.13
C TRP A 196 15.18 -9.83 25.62
N LEU A 197 15.82 -10.58 26.52
CA LEU A 197 16.82 -11.57 26.15
C LEU A 197 16.13 -12.83 25.58
N PRO A 198 16.76 -13.54 24.63
CA PRO A 198 16.23 -14.82 24.16
C PRO A 198 16.17 -15.82 25.32
N LYS A 199 15.07 -16.55 25.43
CA LYS A 199 14.91 -17.60 26.46
C LYS A 199 15.88 -18.75 26.22
N GLY A 200 16.36 -19.34 27.32
CA GLY A 200 17.33 -20.43 27.30
C GLY A 200 18.63 -20.07 28.01
N ASN A 201 19.62 -20.96 27.90
CA ASN A 201 20.91 -20.75 28.51
C ASN A 201 21.70 -19.67 27.74
N GLN A 202 22.02 -18.56 28.40
CA GLN A 202 22.65 -17.40 27.75
C GLN A 202 24.05 -17.71 27.18
N THR A 203 24.74 -18.74 27.69
CA THR A 203 26.04 -19.15 27.12
C THR A 203 25.92 -19.69 25.70
N ASP A 204 24.76 -20.23 25.33
CA ASP A 204 24.52 -20.81 24.01
C ASP A 204 24.40 -19.72 22.92
N TYR A 205 24.16 -18.48 23.34
CA TYR A 205 24.10 -17.30 22.48
C TYR A 205 25.43 -16.54 22.43
N ALA A 206 26.48 -17.02 23.12
CA ALA A 206 27.76 -16.31 23.18
C ALA A 206 28.39 -16.08 21.80
N THR A 207 28.20 -17.00 20.86
CA THR A 207 28.63 -16.83 19.45
C THR A 207 27.81 -15.75 18.76
N LEU A 208 26.47 -15.79 18.88
CA LEU A 208 25.58 -14.74 18.36
C LEU A 208 25.97 -13.35 18.88
N TYR A 209 26.29 -13.23 20.17
CA TYR A 209 26.66 -11.96 20.78
C TYR A 209 28.03 -11.44 20.32
N LYS A 210 28.86 -12.29 19.71
CA LYS A 210 30.18 -11.92 19.16
C LYS A 210 30.22 -11.81 17.64
N ALA A 211 29.24 -12.36 16.91
CA ALA A 211 29.15 -12.28 15.45
C ALA A 211 29.25 -10.83 14.97
N THR A 212 29.66 -10.54 13.75
CA THR A 212 29.61 -9.18 13.17
C THR A 212 29.04 -9.18 11.77
N GLU A 213 29.21 -10.30 11.06
CA GLU A 213 28.66 -10.54 9.73
C GLU A 213 27.18 -10.92 9.82
N VAL A 214 26.37 -10.42 8.89
CA VAL A 214 24.92 -10.66 8.82
C VAL A 214 24.62 -12.16 8.76
N GLU A 215 25.40 -12.92 7.98
CA GLU A 215 25.23 -14.35 7.83
C GLU A 215 25.50 -15.14 9.12
N ASP A 216 26.35 -14.62 10.01
CA ASP A 216 26.57 -15.22 11.32
C ASP A 216 25.56 -14.77 12.35
N ILE A 217 24.97 -13.58 12.20
CA ILE A 217 23.95 -13.00 13.09
C ILE A 217 22.58 -13.69 12.91
N GLN A 218 22.21 -14.05 11.69
CA GLN A 218 20.90 -14.65 11.39
C GLN A 218 20.86 -16.18 11.59
N LYS A 219 21.99 -16.84 11.86
CA LYS A 219 22.02 -18.29 12.14
C LYS A 219 21.25 -18.63 13.44
N PRO A 220 20.59 -19.79 13.50
CA PRO A 220 20.00 -20.28 14.75
C PRO A 220 21.07 -20.62 15.80
N TYR A 221 21.06 -19.93 16.95
CA TYR A 221 21.83 -20.27 18.15
C TYR A 221 20.90 -20.52 19.35
N GLY A 222 21.37 -21.33 20.31
CA GLY A 222 20.58 -21.68 21.49
C GLY A 222 19.21 -22.24 21.10
N GLN A 223 18.15 -21.55 21.51
CA GLN A 223 16.76 -21.93 21.23
C GLN A 223 16.14 -21.25 19.99
N ILE A 224 16.89 -20.42 19.25
CA ILE A 224 16.41 -19.83 17.99
C ILE A 224 16.05 -20.95 17.00
N LYS A 225 14.94 -20.79 16.28
CA LYS A 225 14.42 -21.73 15.29
C LYS A 225 14.33 -21.07 13.93
N GLU A 226 14.57 -21.85 12.87
CA GLU A 226 14.20 -21.47 11.51
C GLU A 226 12.67 -21.55 11.39
N VAL A 227 12.05 -20.51 10.83
CA VAL A 227 10.58 -20.40 10.79
C VAL A 227 10.01 -20.30 9.37
N ALA A 228 10.79 -19.81 8.40
CA ALA A 228 10.43 -19.78 6.98
C ALA A 228 11.67 -19.74 6.09
N ILE A 229 11.62 -20.37 4.92
CA ILE A 229 12.67 -20.36 3.91
C ILE A 229 12.06 -20.48 2.51
N LEU A 230 12.70 -19.89 1.51
CA LEU A 230 12.29 -20.03 0.12
C LEU A 230 12.74 -21.36 -0.47
N ASP A 231 11.96 -21.86 -1.42
CA ASP A 231 12.34 -22.90 -2.38
C ASP A 231 11.99 -22.44 -3.81
N PRO A 232 12.78 -21.50 -4.38
CA PRO A 232 12.55 -20.99 -5.74
C PRO A 232 12.68 -22.08 -6.81
N SER A 233 13.30 -23.22 -6.49
CA SER A 233 13.40 -24.37 -7.39
C SER A 233 12.06 -25.09 -7.59
N SER A 234 11.20 -25.02 -6.57
CA SER A 234 9.83 -25.56 -6.58
C SER A 234 8.78 -24.48 -6.79
N HIS A 235 8.98 -23.27 -6.28
CA HIS A 235 7.97 -22.21 -6.23
C HIS A 235 8.32 -21.08 -7.19
N GLY A 236 7.58 -20.97 -8.31
CA GLY A 236 7.89 -20.01 -9.38
C GLY A 236 7.82 -18.56 -8.94
N TRP A 237 6.88 -18.23 -8.04
CA TRP A 237 6.65 -16.88 -7.53
C TRP A 237 7.73 -16.42 -6.53
N GLU A 238 8.54 -17.35 -6.01
CA GLU A 238 9.68 -17.04 -5.13
C GLU A 238 10.98 -16.76 -5.89
N ARG A 239 10.94 -16.73 -7.23
CA ARG A 239 12.12 -16.38 -8.05
C ARG A 239 12.25 -14.88 -8.23
N PHE A 240 13.49 -14.40 -8.25
CA PHE A 240 13.81 -13.01 -8.52
C PHE A 240 13.51 -12.62 -9.98
N GLY A 241 13.27 -11.32 -10.19
CA GLY A 241 13.21 -10.69 -11.52
C GLY A 241 11.87 -10.02 -11.84
N PRO A 242 11.83 -9.16 -12.89
CA PRO A 242 10.65 -8.41 -13.34
C PRO A 242 9.43 -9.29 -13.60
N ASN A 243 9.65 -10.55 -13.99
CA ASN A 243 8.60 -11.53 -14.21
C ASN A 243 8.94 -12.87 -13.55
N ASN A 244 9.63 -12.86 -12.40
CA ASN A 244 10.10 -14.08 -11.72
C ASN A 244 10.96 -15.00 -12.63
N ASP A 245 11.86 -14.40 -13.41
CA ASP A 245 12.56 -15.03 -14.54
C ASP A 245 14.08 -14.84 -14.56
N MET A 246 14.66 -14.22 -13.53
CA MET A 246 16.10 -13.99 -13.43
C MET A 246 16.75 -15.07 -12.58
N GLU A 247 17.13 -16.16 -13.24
CA GLU A 247 17.83 -17.29 -12.61
C GLU A 247 19.18 -17.55 -13.30
N PRO A 248 20.31 -17.57 -12.55
CA PRO A 248 20.40 -17.31 -11.11
C PRO A 248 20.10 -15.85 -10.76
N ALA A 249 19.46 -15.63 -9.61
CA ALA A 249 19.22 -14.30 -9.08
C ALA A 249 20.56 -13.54 -8.88
N PRO A 250 20.77 -12.35 -9.46
CA PRO A 250 22.08 -11.69 -9.45
C PRO A 250 22.64 -11.40 -8.05
N TRP A 251 21.75 -11.19 -7.07
CA TRP A 251 22.10 -10.92 -5.67
C TRP A 251 21.52 -11.96 -4.70
N GLY A 252 20.89 -13.02 -5.20
CA GLY A 252 20.16 -14.02 -4.41
C GLY A 252 18.65 -13.74 -4.32
N ASN A 253 17.91 -14.79 -3.96
CA ASN A 253 16.46 -14.73 -3.72
C ASN A 253 16.25 -14.32 -2.25
N PHE A 254 16.08 -13.03 -1.99
CA PHE A 254 15.90 -12.51 -0.62
C PHE A 254 14.52 -12.86 -0.04
N ILE A 255 14.52 -13.50 1.13
CA ILE A 255 13.36 -13.63 2.02
C ILE A 255 13.45 -12.62 3.15
N GLU A 256 12.33 -11.98 3.50
CA GLU A 256 12.29 -10.92 4.50
C GLU A 256 10.88 -10.71 5.08
N GLY A 257 10.68 -9.65 5.88
CA GLY A 257 9.34 -9.21 6.31
C GLY A 257 8.54 -10.27 7.08
N ALA A 258 9.13 -10.84 8.14
CA ALA A 258 8.45 -11.83 8.98
C ALA A 258 7.17 -11.24 9.58
N TRP A 259 6.10 -12.04 9.67
CA TRP A 259 4.91 -11.66 10.45
C TRP A 259 4.17 -12.90 10.97
N MET A 260 3.70 -12.85 12.22
CA MET A 260 2.94 -13.95 12.82
C MET A 260 1.48 -13.57 13.03
N THR A 261 0.56 -14.34 12.45
CA THR A 261 -0.88 -14.27 12.74
C THR A 261 -1.33 -15.58 13.40
N LYS A 262 -2.05 -15.49 14.52
CA LYS A 262 -2.75 -16.63 15.12
C LYS A 262 -4.22 -16.62 14.73
N HIS A 263 -4.74 -17.75 14.27
CA HIS A 263 -6.16 -17.92 13.94
C HIS A 263 -6.60 -19.37 14.19
N ASN A 264 -7.73 -19.57 14.87
CA ASN A 264 -8.29 -20.91 15.19
C ASN A 264 -7.28 -21.91 15.76
N GLY A 265 -6.38 -21.46 16.64
CA GLY A 265 -5.36 -22.31 17.26
C GLY A 265 -4.16 -22.65 16.35
N LYS A 266 -4.11 -22.09 15.14
CA LYS A 266 -2.99 -22.22 14.19
C LYS A 266 -2.18 -20.94 14.10
N TYR A 267 -0.92 -21.11 13.73
CA TYR A 267 0.10 -20.06 13.61
C TYR A 267 0.52 -19.95 12.15
N TYR A 268 0.39 -18.74 11.61
CA TYR A 268 0.62 -18.40 10.21
C TYR A 268 1.84 -17.50 10.12
N MET A 269 3.00 -18.11 9.84
CA MET A 269 4.27 -17.42 9.64
C MET A 269 4.34 -16.88 8.21
N GLN A 270 4.06 -15.59 8.06
CA GLN A 270 4.15 -14.86 6.80
C GLN A 270 5.58 -14.38 6.52
N TYR A 271 5.91 -14.25 5.25
CA TYR A 271 7.18 -13.72 4.76
C TYR A 271 6.99 -13.02 3.42
N GLY A 272 7.80 -12.00 3.14
CA GLY A 272 7.98 -11.41 1.82
C GLY A 272 8.92 -12.27 0.97
N ALA A 273 8.49 -12.59 -0.26
CA ALA A 273 9.32 -13.24 -1.27
C ALA A 273 10.24 -12.23 -1.99
N PRO A 274 11.20 -12.66 -2.83
CA PRO A 274 12.17 -11.74 -3.44
C PRO A 274 11.54 -10.69 -4.35
N ALA A 275 12.38 -9.72 -4.75
CA ALA A 275 12.10 -8.73 -5.79
C ALA A 275 11.11 -7.61 -5.42
N THR A 276 11.35 -6.92 -4.29
CA THR A 276 10.61 -5.72 -3.86
C THR A 276 10.55 -4.60 -4.90
N GLU A 277 11.52 -4.56 -5.83
CA GLU A 277 11.57 -3.63 -6.96
C GLU A 277 10.70 -4.03 -8.18
N PHE A 278 10.06 -5.21 -8.16
CA PHE A 278 9.33 -5.77 -9.28
C PHE A 278 7.88 -6.16 -8.95
N LYS A 279 7.08 -6.37 -10.00
CA LYS A 279 5.64 -6.68 -9.89
C LYS A 279 5.35 -7.99 -9.16
N GLY A 280 6.36 -8.87 -9.09
CA GLY A 280 6.28 -10.20 -8.51
C GLY A 280 6.30 -10.23 -6.98
N TYR A 281 6.60 -9.10 -6.32
CA TYR A 281 6.73 -9.03 -4.87
C TYR A 281 5.42 -9.42 -4.18
N ALA A 282 5.50 -10.40 -3.27
CA ALA A 282 4.36 -11.13 -2.76
C ALA A 282 4.62 -11.60 -1.32
N ASN A 283 3.56 -11.96 -0.60
CA ASN A 283 3.67 -12.65 0.69
C ASN A 283 3.30 -14.13 0.55
N GLY A 284 4.12 -15.00 1.14
CA GLY A 284 3.76 -16.39 1.40
C GLY A 284 3.44 -16.63 2.86
N VAL A 285 3.00 -17.85 3.17
CA VAL A 285 2.79 -18.29 4.55
C VAL A 285 3.18 -19.76 4.74
N HIS A 286 3.82 -20.06 5.87
CA HIS A 286 3.92 -21.41 6.43
C HIS A 286 3.02 -21.53 7.66
N VAL A 287 2.33 -22.66 7.80
CA VAL A 287 1.31 -22.89 8.82
C VAL A 287 1.76 -23.98 9.79
N GLY A 288 1.55 -23.77 11.09
CA GLY A 288 1.93 -24.71 12.14
C GLY A 288 1.02 -24.59 13.36
N ASP A 289 1.26 -25.45 14.35
CA ASP A 289 0.44 -25.53 15.57
C ASP A 289 1.14 -24.89 16.79
N ASN A 290 2.33 -24.29 16.61
CA ASN A 290 3.05 -23.56 17.66
C ASN A 290 3.71 -22.28 17.10
N PRO A 291 4.00 -21.26 17.94
CA PRO A 291 4.62 -20.00 17.51
C PRO A 291 6.00 -20.14 16.84
N LEU A 292 6.75 -21.19 17.16
CA LEU A 292 8.08 -21.47 16.61
C LEU A 292 8.10 -22.70 15.70
N GLY A 293 6.94 -23.15 15.23
CA GLY A 293 6.80 -24.30 14.34
C GLY A 293 6.85 -25.66 15.04
N PRO A 294 7.09 -26.77 14.30
CA PRO A 294 7.43 -26.79 12.88
C PRO A 294 6.30 -26.22 12.01
N PHE A 295 6.68 -25.52 10.94
CA PHE A 295 5.75 -24.95 9.98
C PHE A 295 5.77 -25.73 8.66
N THR A 296 4.62 -25.78 7.99
CA THR A 296 4.44 -26.41 6.68
C THR A 296 4.04 -25.36 5.65
N TYR A 297 4.67 -25.37 4.48
CA TYR A 297 4.32 -24.45 3.39
C TYR A 297 2.84 -24.59 2.99
N GLN A 298 2.12 -23.48 2.91
CA GLN A 298 0.73 -23.47 2.48
C GLN A 298 0.66 -23.66 0.95
N LYS A 299 0.00 -24.73 0.49
CA LYS A 299 -0.14 -25.03 -0.94
C LYS A 299 -0.77 -23.90 -1.78
N HIS A 300 -1.61 -23.05 -1.18
CA HIS A 300 -2.26 -21.95 -1.86
C HIS A 300 -1.33 -20.77 -2.17
N ASN A 301 -0.12 -20.74 -1.60
CA ASN A 301 0.82 -19.64 -1.80
C ASN A 301 1.02 -19.27 -3.30
N PRO A 302 1.27 -17.98 -3.62
CA PRO A 302 1.37 -16.86 -2.69
C PRO A 302 0.04 -16.54 -1.99
N MET A 303 0.11 -16.11 -0.73
CA MET A 303 -1.05 -15.72 0.08
C MET A 303 -1.57 -14.33 -0.35
N SER A 304 -0.65 -13.43 -0.71
CA SER A 304 -0.96 -12.11 -1.25
C SER A 304 -0.10 -11.83 -2.49
N TYR A 305 -0.74 -11.52 -3.62
CA TYR A 305 -0.07 -11.34 -4.89
C TYR A 305 -0.84 -10.41 -5.84
N LYS A 306 -0.18 -9.37 -6.36
CA LYS A 306 -0.77 -8.38 -7.27
C LYS A 306 0.19 -8.06 -8.43
N PRO A 307 0.30 -8.94 -9.44
CA PRO A 307 1.30 -8.80 -10.51
C PRO A 307 0.83 -7.96 -11.72
N GLY A 308 -0.35 -7.32 -11.64
CA GLY A 308 -0.90 -6.49 -12.70
C GLY A 308 -2.00 -5.57 -12.18
N GLY A 309 -2.37 -4.55 -12.97
CA GLY A 309 -3.25 -3.44 -12.57
C GLY A 309 -2.48 -2.12 -12.41
N PHE A 310 -3.13 -1.11 -11.81
CA PHE A 310 -2.53 0.21 -11.58
C PHE A 310 -1.45 0.17 -10.49
N VAL A 311 -1.76 -0.47 -9.36
CA VAL A 311 -0.75 -0.83 -8.36
C VAL A 311 -0.31 -2.28 -8.55
N ILE A 312 0.98 -2.52 -8.38
CA ILE A 312 1.62 -3.83 -8.55
C ILE A 312 2.62 -4.10 -7.43
N GLY A 313 2.74 -5.36 -7.02
CA GLY A 313 3.39 -5.76 -5.78
C GLY A 313 2.37 -5.82 -4.63
N ALA A 314 2.55 -6.79 -3.73
CA ALA A 314 1.74 -6.98 -2.52
C ALA A 314 2.55 -7.73 -1.43
N GLY A 315 3.89 -7.60 -1.48
CA GLY A 315 4.83 -8.24 -0.55
C GLY A 315 5.23 -7.30 0.58
N HIS A 316 5.78 -7.87 1.65
CA HIS A 316 6.23 -7.23 2.89
C HIS A 316 5.22 -6.21 3.45
N GLY A 317 4.48 -6.69 4.43
CA GLY A 317 3.46 -5.97 5.18
C GLY A 317 2.91 -6.93 6.24
N ASN A 318 1.67 -6.73 6.67
CA ASN A 318 1.08 -7.55 7.72
C ASN A 318 -0.40 -7.88 7.51
N THR A 319 -0.82 -9.04 8.05
CA THR A 319 -2.24 -9.34 8.20
C THR A 319 -2.74 -9.00 9.59
N PHE A 320 -3.75 -8.11 9.66
CA PHE A 320 -4.39 -7.67 10.89
C PHE A 320 -5.91 -7.85 10.83
N ALA A 321 -6.54 -7.95 12.00
CA ALA A 321 -7.99 -7.89 12.13
C ALA A 321 -8.40 -6.44 12.43
N ASP A 322 -9.42 -5.93 11.75
CA ASP A 322 -9.98 -4.61 12.03
C ASP A 322 -10.83 -4.58 13.31
N ASN A 323 -11.36 -3.41 13.67
CA ASN A 323 -12.19 -3.25 14.88
C ASN A 323 -13.51 -4.05 14.85
N TYR A 324 -13.88 -4.64 13.72
CA TYR A 324 -15.07 -5.46 13.54
C TYR A 324 -14.73 -6.96 13.33
N GLY A 325 -13.45 -7.32 13.38
CA GLY A 325 -12.95 -8.67 13.20
C GLY A 325 -12.80 -9.11 11.74
N ASN A 326 -12.84 -8.20 10.76
CA ASN A 326 -12.49 -8.55 9.38
C ASN A 326 -10.98 -8.52 9.21
N TYR A 327 -10.41 -9.51 8.51
CA TYR A 327 -8.99 -9.52 8.22
C TYR A 327 -8.66 -8.70 6.98
N TRP A 328 -7.49 -8.07 7.02
CA TRP A 328 -6.90 -7.27 5.96
C TRP A 328 -5.40 -7.60 5.88
N ASN A 329 -4.86 -7.67 4.67
CA ASN A 329 -3.43 -7.78 4.44
C ASN A 329 -2.92 -6.46 3.86
N THR A 330 -1.90 -5.88 4.48
CA THR A 330 -1.15 -4.75 3.92
C THR A 330 0.06 -5.25 3.13
N GLY A 331 0.53 -4.45 2.20
CA GLY A 331 1.69 -4.77 1.40
C GLY A 331 2.33 -3.52 0.79
N THR A 332 3.43 -3.79 0.09
CA THR A 332 4.22 -2.78 -0.60
C THR A 332 4.02 -2.91 -2.10
N CYS A 333 3.56 -1.84 -2.73
CA CYS A 333 3.48 -1.72 -4.18
C CYS A 333 4.59 -0.82 -4.73
N LYS A 334 5.09 -1.15 -5.92
CA LYS A 334 6.20 -0.45 -6.55
C LYS A 334 5.76 0.74 -7.41
N ILE A 335 6.61 1.77 -7.44
CA ILE A 335 6.62 2.83 -8.46
C ILE A 335 7.92 2.73 -9.25
N SER A 336 9.05 2.61 -8.58
CA SER A 336 10.37 2.34 -9.17
C SER A 336 10.73 3.19 -10.40
N ILE A 337 10.48 4.50 -10.38
CA ILE A 337 10.86 5.41 -11.49
C ILE A 337 12.22 6.03 -11.20
N LYS A 338 12.32 6.77 -10.09
CA LYS A 338 13.53 7.50 -9.71
C LYS A 338 14.50 6.68 -8.88
N ASP A 339 14.00 5.63 -8.22
CA ASP A 339 14.77 4.68 -7.41
C ASP A 339 14.09 3.34 -7.52
N ARG A 340 14.83 2.25 -7.69
CA ARG A 340 14.30 0.87 -7.64
C ARG A 340 13.42 0.62 -6.40
N PHE A 341 13.68 1.28 -5.27
CA PHE A 341 12.91 1.19 -4.02
C PHE A 341 11.92 2.34 -3.79
N GLU A 342 11.56 3.10 -4.83
CA GLU A 342 10.43 4.04 -4.80
C GLU A 342 9.11 3.27 -4.74
N ARG A 343 8.42 3.34 -3.60
CA ARG A 343 7.32 2.43 -3.24
C ARG A 343 6.16 3.19 -2.56
N ARG A 344 5.00 2.54 -2.52
CA ARG A 344 3.78 2.97 -1.82
C ARG A 344 3.19 1.77 -1.06
N ILE A 345 2.17 2.04 -0.27
CA ILE A 345 1.49 1.04 0.55
C ILE A 345 0.15 0.69 -0.08
N ASP A 346 -0.17 -0.59 -0.05
CA ASP A 346 -1.49 -1.13 -0.38
C ASP A 346 -2.11 -1.86 0.81
N MET A 347 -3.43 -2.02 0.74
CA MET A 347 -4.23 -2.77 1.69
C MET A 347 -5.28 -3.57 0.92
N PHE A 348 -5.41 -4.86 1.22
CA PHE A 348 -6.31 -5.79 0.55
C PHE A 348 -7.19 -6.53 1.57
N PRO A 349 -8.47 -6.81 1.27
CA PRO A 349 -9.29 -7.73 2.06
C PRO A 349 -8.61 -9.09 2.18
N ALA A 350 -8.59 -9.68 3.37
CA ALA A 350 -7.97 -10.98 3.63
C ALA A 350 -8.88 -11.86 4.50
N GLY A 351 -8.52 -13.13 4.66
CA GLY A 351 -9.30 -14.04 5.49
C GLY A 351 -8.71 -15.43 5.59
N PHE A 352 -9.49 -16.29 6.24
CA PHE A 352 -9.22 -17.72 6.40
C PHE A 352 -10.45 -18.49 5.92
N ASP A 353 -10.22 -19.52 5.11
CA ASP A 353 -11.31 -20.38 4.65
C ASP A 353 -11.58 -21.55 5.60
N LYS A 354 -12.60 -22.35 5.27
CA LYS A 354 -13.04 -23.50 6.08
C LYS A 354 -12.00 -24.63 6.23
N ASP A 355 -10.95 -24.64 5.41
CA ASP A 355 -9.87 -25.61 5.48
C ASP A 355 -8.57 -24.95 5.93
N ASP A 356 -8.68 -23.87 6.72
CA ASP A 356 -7.59 -23.11 7.34
C ASP A 356 -6.62 -22.45 6.34
N VAL A 357 -7.03 -22.27 5.07
CA VAL A 357 -6.21 -21.53 4.08
C VAL A 357 -6.33 -20.04 4.35
N MET A 358 -5.20 -19.40 4.60
CA MET A 358 -5.08 -17.95 4.64
C MET A 358 -5.00 -17.39 3.22
N TYR A 359 -5.76 -16.33 2.92
CA TYR A 359 -5.81 -15.73 1.59
C TYR A 359 -5.94 -14.19 1.65
N SER A 360 -5.56 -13.54 0.56
CA SER A 360 -5.79 -12.13 0.27
C SER A 360 -6.52 -11.96 -1.07
N ILE A 361 -7.42 -10.99 -1.17
CA ILE A 361 -8.22 -10.70 -2.36
C ILE A 361 -7.65 -9.45 -3.03
N THR A 362 -6.79 -9.67 -4.01
CA THR A 362 -6.11 -8.59 -4.76
C THR A 362 -6.85 -8.22 -6.06
N SER A 363 -7.88 -8.99 -6.43
CA SER A 363 -8.70 -8.75 -7.61
C SER A 363 -9.46 -7.44 -7.49
N TYR A 364 -9.28 -6.52 -8.44
CA TYR A 364 -9.80 -5.15 -8.35
C TYR A 364 -9.32 -4.41 -7.10
N GLY A 365 -8.15 -4.80 -6.56
CA GLY A 365 -7.58 -4.22 -5.35
C GLY A 365 -7.19 -2.74 -5.48
N ASP A 366 -7.16 -2.22 -6.70
CA ASP A 366 -6.93 -0.83 -7.09
C ASP A 366 -8.21 -0.14 -7.61
N PHE A 367 -9.38 -0.71 -7.32
CA PHE A 367 -10.69 -0.09 -7.52
C PHE A 367 -11.26 0.27 -6.14
N PRO A 368 -12.33 1.09 -6.05
CA PRO A 368 -12.90 1.46 -4.77
C PRO A 368 -13.41 0.24 -3.97
N ILE A 369 -12.83 0.03 -2.80
CA ILE A 369 -13.18 -1.01 -1.83
C ILE A 369 -13.95 -0.37 -0.68
N VAL A 370 -15.07 -0.98 -0.30
CA VAL A 370 -15.91 -0.55 0.82
C VAL A 370 -15.16 -0.75 2.12
N LEU A 371 -15.08 0.28 2.94
CA LEU A 371 -14.53 0.21 4.29
C LEU A 371 -15.54 -0.48 5.23
N PRO A 372 -15.06 -1.26 6.19
CA PRO A 372 -15.90 -2.07 7.05
C PRO A 372 -16.62 -1.19 8.09
N THR A 373 -17.91 -1.45 8.30
CA THR A 373 -18.72 -0.87 9.40
C THR A 373 -19.30 -1.95 10.31
N SER A 374 -19.03 -3.21 9.97
CA SER A 374 -19.46 -4.43 10.66
C SER A 374 -18.60 -5.59 10.16
N ASN A 375 -18.73 -6.76 10.79
CA ASN A 375 -18.14 -7.99 10.29
C ASN A 375 -18.82 -8.40 8.97
N ARG A 376 -18.05 -8.87 7.99
CA ARG A 376 -18.52 -9.28 6.66
C ARG A 376 -17.66 -10.38 6.06
N ASP A 377 -18.26 -11.11 5.12
CA ASP A 377 -17.55 -11.99 4.19
C ASP A 377 -16.75 -11.16 3.18
N GLN A 378 -15.42 -11.12 3.33
CA GLN A 378 -14.52 -10.36 2.46
C GLN A 378 -14.59 -10.83 0.99
N THR A 379 -15.04 -12.05 0.71
CA THR A 379 -15.18 -12.58 -0.67
C THR A 379 -16.39 -12.01 -1.43
N LYS A 380 -17.33 -11.37 -0.73
CA LYS A 380 -18.59 -10.84 -1.32
C LYS A 380 -18.86 -9.38 -1.00
N GLY A 381 -18.38 -8.87 0.13
CA GLY A 381 -18.78 -7.57 0.67
C GLY A 381 -17.77 -6.44 0.51
N ALA A 382 -16.61 -6.69 -0.10
CA ALA A 382 -15.53 -5.71 -0.16
C ALA A 382 -15.61 -4.76 -1.37
N SER A 383 -16.07 -5.20 -2.54
CA SER A 383 -16.13 -4.34 -3.73
C SER A 383 -17.29 -3.33 -3.64
N SER A 384 -17.03 -2.08 -4.03
CA SER A 384 -18.09 -1.07 -4.23
C SER A 384 -18.95 -1.33 -5.48
N GLY A 385 -18.44 -2.15 -6.41
CA GLY A 385 -19.00 -2.33 -7.76
C GLY A 385 -18.77 -1.13 -8.70
N TRP A 386 -18.00 -0.12 -8.28
CA TRP A 386 -17.70 1.04 -9.11
C TRP A 386 -16.53 0.73 -10.04
N MET A 387 -16.72 1.00 -11.33
CA MET A 387 -15.76 0.67 -12.37
C MET A 387 -14.96 1.90 -12.79
N LEU A 388 -13.75 1.68 -13.26
CA LEU A 388 -12.91 2.69 -13.87
C LEU A 388 -13.53 3.18 -15.19
N LEU A 389 -13.68 4.50 -15.31
CA LEU A 389 -14.27 5.20 -16.45
C LEU A 389 -13.20 5.92 -17.30
N SER A 390 -12.03 6.16 -16.73
CA SER A 390 -10.97 7.01 -17.31
C SER A 390 -10.02 6.28 -18.26
N TYR A 391 -9.96 4.94 -18.24
CA TYR A 391 -8.95 4.19 -19.01
C TYR A 391 -8.94 4.54 -20.50
N LYS A 392 -7.77 4.99 -20.98
CA LYS A 392 -7.48 5.45 -22.35
C LYS A 392 -8.46 6.48 -22.90
N LYS A 393 -9.10 7.27 -22.01
CA LYS A 393 -9.95 8.38 -22.43
C LYS A 393 -9.09 9.55 -22.94
N PRO A 394 -9.54 10.27 -23.98
CA PRO A 394 -8.85 11.46 -24.46
C PRO A 394 -8.75 12.52 -23.36
N VAL A 395 -7.57 13.14 -23.25
CA VAL A 395 -7.31 14.22 -22.32
C VAL A 395 -6.66 15.40 -23.06
N THR A 396 -7.12 16.61 -22.74
CA THR A 396 -6.45 17.86 -23.09
C THR A 396 -5.92 18.52 -21.83
N VAL A 397 -4.82 19.24 -21.94
CA VAL A 397 -4.10 19.83 -20.81
C VAL A 397 -3.71 21.27 -21.11
N SER A 398 -3.46 22.05 -20.07
CA SER A 398 -2.95 23.43 -20.17
C SER A 398 -1.57 23.48 -20.82
N SER A 399 -0.68 22.57 -20.42
CA SER A 399 0.69 22.49 -20.90
C SER A 399 1.28 21.10 -20.66
N SER A 400 2.39 20.79 -21.32
CA SER A 400 3.18 19.59 -21.05
C SER A 400 4.67 19.92 -21.10
N GLU A 401 5.43 19.33 -20.19
CA GLU A 401 6.89 19.23 -20.32
C GLU A 401 7.25 18.43 -21.56
N GLU A 402 8.39 18.78 -22.17
CA GLU A 402 8.92 18.04 -23.31
C GLU A 402 9.42 16.65 -22.88
N CYS A 403 9.48 15.72 -23.83
CA CYS A 403 10.16 14.46 -23.56
C CYS A 403 11.65 14.72 -23.25
N MET A 404 12.19 14.02 -22.27
CA MET A 404 13.60 14.14 -21.89
C MET A 404 14.22 12.77 -21.63
N GLU A 405 15.53 12.66 -21.84
CA GLU A 405 16.31 11.53 -21.36
C GLU A 405 16.45 11.66 -19.84
N VAL A 406 16.00 10.63 -19.12
CA VAL A 406 16.06 10.54 -17.66
C VAL A 406 17.02 9.43 -17.30
N GLU A 407 18.01 9.72 -16.46
CA GLU A 407 18.76 8.66 -15.78
C GLU A 407 17.82 7.96 -14.82
N THR A 408 17.34 6.78 -15.18
CA THR A 408 16.55 5.95 -14.29
C THR A 408 17.50 5.15 -13.40
N HIS A 409 17.20 5.11 -12.12
CA HIS A 409 17.86 4.20 -11.17
C HIS A 409 17.07 2.89 -11.04
N ARG A 410 16.42 2.49 -12.15
CA ARG A 410 15.82 1.16 -12.29
C ARG A 410 16.93 0.13 -12.33
N MET A 411 16.63 -1.05 -11.82
CA MET A 411 17.53 -2.19 -11.93
C MET A 411 17.53 -2.67 -13.39
N ASP A 412 18.54 -2.28 -14.15
CA ASP A 412 18.98 -3.12 -15.26
C ASP A 412 19.85 -4.26 -14.74
N ASN A 413 19.95 -5.32 -15.54
CA ASN A 413 20.59 -6.58 -15.19
C ASN A 413 22.13 -6.49 -14.97
N GLY A 414 22.69 -5.33 -14.59
CA GLY A 414 24.13 -5.14 -14.56
C GLY A 414 24.70 -3.82 -14.02
N GLY A 415 23.96 -3.04 -13.24
CA GLY A 415 24.52 -1.87 -12.54
C GLY A 415 25.00 -0.74 -13.45
N LYS A 416 24.45 -0.63 -14.66
CA LYS A 416 24.72 0.50 -15.57
C LYS A 416 23.67 1.59 -15.34
N LYS A 417 24.09 2.84 -15.57
CA LYS A 417 23.14 3.96 -15.65
C LYS A 417 22.24 3.74 -16.87
N VAL A 418 20.94 3.59 -16.65
CA VAL A 418 19.95 3.43 -17.72
C VAL A 418 19.34 4.79 -17.99
N TYR A 419 19.61 5.35 -19.16
CA TYR A 419 18.87 6.52 -19.64
C TYR A 419 17.63 6.04 -20.39
N GLU A 420 16.46 6.47 -19.95
CA GLU A 420 15.19 6.21 -20.61
C GLU A 420 14.60 7.53 -21.11
N LYS A 421 14.09 7.51 -22.34
CA LYS A 421 13.30 8.61 -22.86
C LYS A 421 11.94 8.63 -22.18
N PHE A 422 11.71 9.63 -21.34
CA PHE A 422 10.42 9.85 -20.68
C PHE A 422 9.64 10.94 -21.41
N CYS A 423 8.37 10.68 -21.71
CA CYS A 423 7.45 11.65 -22.31
C CYS A 423 6.33 11.96 -21.33
N TYR A 424 6.13 13.24 -21.02
CA TYR A 424 5.18 13.71 -20.00
C TYR A 424 3.85 14.17 -20.60
N GLY A 425 3.37 13.45 -21.62
CA GLY A 425 2.17 13.79 -22.38
C GLY A 425 0.86 13.46 -21.66
N PRO A 426 -0.27 14.03 -22.12
CA PRO A 426 -1.59 13.83 -21.50
C PRO A 426 -2.09 12.38 -21.56
N GLU A 427 -1.57 11.55 -22.46
CA GLU A 427 -1.91 10.12 -22.58
C GLU A 427 -1.56 9.29 -21.34
N ASN A 428 -0.61 9.77 -20.52
CA ASN A 428 -0.23 9.12 -19.28
C ASN A 428 -1.29 9.32 -18.18
N LEU A 429 -2.18 10.32 -18.29
CA LEU A 429 -3.20 10.59 -17.27
C LEU A 429 -4.30 9.52 -17.19
N THR A 430 -4.31 8.56 -18.13
CA THR A 430 -5.38 7.57 -18.29
C THR A 430 -4.87 6.19 -18.71
N ASP A 431 -3.58 5.91 -18.54
CA ASP A 431 -2.99 4.67 -19.02
C ASP A 431 -3.02 3.51 -18.00
N GLU A 432 -3.52 3.75 -16.78
CA GLU A 432 -3.51 2.82 -15.66
C GLU A 432 -2.11 2.29 -15.33
N ASN A 433 -1.08 3.15 -15.42
CA ASN A 433 0.29 2.83 -15.04
C ASN A 433 0.87 3.90 -14.11
N ILE A 434 0.97 3.60 -12.81
CA ILE A 434 1.55 4.52 -11.82
C ILE A 434 3.02 4.90 -12.11
N GLN A 435 3.68 4.16 -12.99
CA GLN A 435 5.08 4.35 -13.35
C GLN A 435 5.28 5.32 -14.52
N THR A 436 4.22 5.83 -15.14
CA THR A 436 4.21 6.91 -16.13
C THR A 436 3.44 8.09 -15.56
N TYR A 437 3.66 9.30 -16.08
CA TYR A 437 2.93 10.48 -15.62
C TYR A 437 2.97 11.62 -16.62
N TRP A 438 1.91 12.44 -16.60
CA TRP A 438 1.91 13.76 -17.23
C TRP A 438 2.53 14.78 -16.28
N SER A 439 3.19 15.79 -16.82
CA SER A 439 3.64 16.98 -16.09
C SER A 439 3.32 18.23 -16.88
N ALA A 440 2.67 19.20 -16.23
CA ALA A 440 2.60 20.57 -16.73
C ALA A 440 3.99 21.22 -16.73
N LYS A 441 4.14 22.34 -17.46
CA LYS A 441 5.38 23.14 -17.49
C LYS A 441 5.63 23.91 -16.19
N THR A 442 4.56 24.17 -15.42
CA THR A 442 4.65 24.89 -14.15
C THR A 442 3.82 24.20 -13.06
N SER A 443 3.98 24.66 -11.82
CA SER A 443 3.10 24.31 -10.69
C SER A 443 2.10 25.42 -10.36
N ASN A 444 1.99 26.44 -11.23
CA ASN A 444 1.24 27.64 -10.93
C ASN A 444 -0.27 27.37 -10.86
N PRO A 445 -1.02 28.19 -10.10
CA PRO A 445 -2.48 28.19 -10.19
C PRO A 445 -2.94 28.37 -11.64
N GLY A 446 -3.91 27.56 -12.07
CA GLY A 446 -4.49 27.62 -13.40
C GLY A 446 -3.93 26.60 -14.41
N GLU A 447 -2.90 25.82 -14.07
CA GLU A 447 -2.62 24.59 -14.83
C GLU A 447 -3.79 23.62 -14.68
N TRP A 448 -4.18 22.92 -15.76
CA TRP A 448 -5.39 22.10 -15.77
C TRP A 448 -5.27 20.89 -16.69
N LEU A 449 -6.11 19.89 -16.41
CA LEU A 449 -6.39 18.75 -17.29
C LEU A 449 -7.89 18.61 -17.50
N GLN A 450 -8.30 18.13 -18.68
CA GLN A 450 -9.68 17.92 -19.07
C GLN A 450 -9.82 16.58 -19.79
N MET A 451 -10.65 15.71 -19.25
CA MET A 451 -10.94 14.38 -19.80
C MET A 451 -12.30 14.36 -20.51
N ASP A 452 -12.34 13.73 -21.69
CA ASP A 452 -13.58 13.36 -22.38
C ASP A 452 -13.87 11.86 -22.15
N LEU A 453 -14.91 11.53 -21.37
CA LEU A 453 -15.32 10.13 -21.14
C LEU A 453 -15.90 9.46 -22.42
N GLY A 454 -16.14 10.25 -23.46
CA GLY A 454 -16.69 9.85 -24.76
C GLY A 454 -18.22 9.84 -24.80
N ARG A 455 -18.87 9.72 -23.64
CA ARG A 455 -20.33 9.81 -23.44
C ARG A 455 -20.63 10.25 -22.02
N SER A 456 -21.88 10.63 -21.75
CA SER A 456 -22.33 10.88 -20.39
C SER A 456 -22.30 9.56 -19.59
N MET A 457 -21.58 9.55 -18.46
CA MET A 457 -21.46 8.41 -17.55
C MET A 457 -21.81 8.84 -16.13
N GLU A 458 -22.20 7.90 -15.27
CA GLU A 458 -22.42 8.17 -13.85
C GLU A 458 -21.10 8.09 -13.07
N ILE A 459 -20.74 9.15 -12.36
CA ILE A 459 -19.48 9.27 -11.60
C ILE A 459 -19.80 9.24 -10.10
N LYS A 460 -19.00 8.50 -9.34
CA LYS A 460 -19.17 8.28 -7.89
C LYS A 460 -17.93 8.63 -7.07
N ALA A 461 -16.74 8.50 -7.64
CA ALA A 461 -15.50 8.88 -6.98
C ALA A 461 -14.40 9.23 -7.98
N LEU A 462 -13.36 9.91 -7.50
CA LEU A 462 -12.14 10.22 -8.25
C LEU A 462 -10.91 9.88 -7.41
N GLN A 463 -9.80 9.53 -8.06
CA GLN A 463 -8.49 9.41 -7.41
C GLN A 463 -7.46 10.21 -8.20
N ILE A 464 -6.71 11.08 -7.52
CA ILE A 464 -5.62 11.85 -8.11
C ILE A 464 -4.30 11.28 -7.60
N ASN A 465 -3.51 10.70 -8.49
CA ASN A 465 -2.21 10.13 -8.13
C ASN A 465 -1.09 11.06 -8.59
N TYR A 466 -0.61 11.93 -7.70
CA TYR A 466 0.45 12.88 -8.01
C TYR A 466 1.80 12.17 -8.23
N ALA A 467 2.62 12.72 -9.12
CA ALA A 467 4.00 12.31 -9.33
C ALA A 467 4.96 13.38 -8.78
N ASP A 468 6.03 12.97 -8.10
CA ASP A 468 7.03 13.90 -7.54
C ASP A 468 8.00 14.41 -8.62
N HIS A 469 7.50 15.01 -9.70
CA HIS A 469 8.35 15.50 -10.80
C HIS A 469 9.03 16.82 -10.44
N LYS A 470 10.38 16.84 -10.49
CA LYS A 470 11.20 17.99 -10.06
C LYS A 470 10.86 18.47 -8.65
N ALA A 471 10.48 17.54 -7.78
CA ALA A 471 10.29 17.85 -6.37
C ALA A 471 11.60 18.34 -5.73
N THR A 472 11.46 19.14 -4.69
CA THR A 472 12.57 19.78 -3.95
C THR A 472 12.45 19.60 -2.44
N GLN A 473 11.35 19.03 -1.96
CA GLN A 473 11.14 18.71 -0.55
C GLN A 473 11.95 17.47 -0.13
N TYR A 474 12.49 17.45 1.07
CA TYR A 474 13.13 16.26 1.65
C TYR A 474 12.62 16.02 3.07
N ASN A 475 12.67 14.78 3.54
CA ASN A 475 12.18 14.38 4.87
C ASN A 475 10.68 14.66 5.08
N LYS A 476 10.21 14.47 6.33
CA LYS A 476 8.86 14.86 6.74
C LYS A 476 8.72 16.37 6.79
N ALA A 477 7.61 16.86 6.24
CA ALA A 477 7.10 18.21 6.43
C ALA A 477 5.61 18.12 6.78
N MET A 478 5.11 19.08 7.56
CA MET A 478 3.69 19.14 7.99
C MET A 478 2.93 20.30 7.34
N ASP A 479 3.63 21.14 6.58
CA ASP A 479 3.14 22.31 5.86
C ASP A 479 3.03 22.05 4.35
N ILE A 480 3.04 20.79 3.93
CA ILE A 480 2.83 20.35 2.55
C ILE A 480 1.37 19.97 2.31
N TYR A 481 0.81 20.43 1.20
CA TYR A 481 -0.61 20.23 0.90
C TYR A 481 -0.91 20.39 -0.60
N TYR A 482 -2.08 19.90 -1.02
CA TYR A 482 -2.59 20.03 -2.39
C TYR A 482 -3.87 20.86 -2.41
N GLN A 483 -4.02 21.76 -3.38
CA GLN A 483 -5.26 22.50 -3.59
C GLN A 483 -5.64 22.49 -5.05
N TYR A 484 -6.92 22.24 -5.30
CA TYR A 484 -7.46 22.14 -6.65
C TYR A 484 -8.99 22.31 -6.64
N LYS A 485 -9.55 22.42 -7.85
CA LYS A 485 -10.99 22.35 -8.10
C LYS A 485 -11.27 21.34 -9.20
N ILE A 486 -12.38 20.62 -9.09
CA ILE A 486 -12.86 19.70 -10.13
C ILE A 486 -14.22 20.16 -10.62
N PHE A 487 -14.37 20.19 -11.95
CA PHE A 487 -15.56 20.62 -12.64
C PHE A 487 -16.10 19.51 -13.54
N MET A 488 -17.41 19.53 -13.76
CA MET A 488 -18.09 18.68 -14.74
C MET A 488 -18.69 19.52 -15.86
N SER A 489 -18.86 18.89 -17.03
CA SER A 489 -19.57 19.46 -18.16
C SER A 489 -20.15 18.37 -19.07
N ASP A 490 -21.22 18.68 -19.78
CA ASP A 490 -21.76 17.84 -20.86
C ASP A 490 -21.25 18.25 -22.25
N ASP A 491 -20.73 19.48 -22.41
CA ASP A 491 -20.39 20.10 -23.69
C ASP A 491 -18.97 20.70 -23.77
N ALA A 492 -18.18 20.55 -22.69
CA ALA A 492 -16.85 21.12 -22.50
C ALA A 492 -16.77 22.66 -22.53
N GLN A 493 -17.91 23.35 -22.47
CA GLN A 493 -18.02 24.81 -22.49
C GLN A 493 -18.61 25.34 -21.19
N ASN A 494 -19.70 24.73 -20.74
CA ASN A 494 -20.40 25.08 -19.51
C ASN A 494 -19.92 24.19 -18.37
N TRP A 495 -19.21 24.78 -17.41
CA TRP A 495 -18.55 24.07 -16.32
C TRP A 495 -19.25 24.31 -15.00
N THR A 496 -19.58 23.23 -14.29
CA THR A 496 -20.13 23.27 -12.93
C THR A 496 -19.10 22.74 -11.95
N LEU A 497 -18.85 23.48 -10.85
CA LEU A 497 -17.92 23.09 -9.79
C LEU A 497 -18.49 21.91 -8.99
N VAL A 498 -17.74 20.81 -8.92
CA VAL A 498 -18.13 19.56 -8.25
C VAL A 498 -17.31 19.31 -6.99
N VAL A 499 -16.00 19.52 -7.02
CA VAL A 499 -15.13 19.37 -5.84
C VAL A 499 -14.37 20.67 -5.65
N ASP A 500 -14.47 21.26 -4.45
CA ASP A 500 -13.70 22.43 -4.08
C ASP A 500 -12.75 22.09 -2.93
N LYS A 501 -11.48 21.86 -3.29
CA LYS A 501 -10.36 21.70 -2.36
C LYS A 501 -9.41 22.89 -2.43
N SER A 502 -9.91 24.08 -2.80
CA SER A 502 -9.10 25.31 -2.85
C SER A 502 -8.59 25.81 -1.50
N LYS A 503 -9.07 25.22 -0.41
CA LYS A 503 -8.66 25.49 0.97
C LYS A 503 -8.14 24.25 1.70
N ASN A 504 -7.88 23.17 0.97
CA ASN A 504 -7.31 21.96 1.55
C ASN A 504 -5.88 22.22 2.05
N ASP A 505 -5.57 21.67 3.22
CA ASP A 505 -4.29 21.76 3.92
C ASP A 505 -3.69 20.37 4.20
N LYS A 506 -4.26 19.32 3.60
CA LYS A 506 -3.80 17.93 3.75
C LYS A 506 -2.77 17.56 2.69
N ASP A 507 -1.73 16.85 3.13
CA ASP A 507 -0.81 16.09 2.28
C ASP A 507 -1.52 14.83 1.77
N ALA A 508 -1.89 14.83 0.49
CA ALA A 508 -2.71 13.80 -0.14
C ALA A 508 -2.16 13.46 -1.54
N PRO A 509 -0.98 12.81 -1.63
CA PRO A 509 -0.36 12.49 -2.92
C PRO A 509 -1.14 11.45 -3.74
N HIS A 510 -2.07 10.72 -3.12
CA HIS A 510 -2.97 9.76 -3.77
C HIS A 510 -4.43 10.05 -3.42
N ASP A 511 -4.81 11.33 -3.49
CA ASP A 511 -6.08 11.84 -2.98
C ASP A 511 -7.29 11.08 -3.55
N TYR A 512 -8.02 10.40 -2.68
CA TYR A 512 -9.25 9.69 -3.01
C TYR A 512 -10.46 10.51 -2.59
N VAL A 513 -11.31 10.86 -3.56
CA VAL A 513 -12.48 11.70 -3.38
C VAL A 513 -13.75 10.90 -3.65
N GLU A 514 -14.41 10.45 -2.59
CA GLU A 514 -15.75 9.90 -2.66
C GLU A 514 -16.80 11.02 -2.71
N LEU A 515 -17.70 10.96 -3.69
CA LEU A 515 -18.77 11.94 -3.82
C LEU A 515 -19.92 11.61 -2.87
N THR A 516 -20.50 12.65 -2.26
CA THR A 516 -21.64 12.51 -1.36
C THR A 516 -22.90 12.02 -2.07
N LYS A 517 -22.99 12.26 -3.39
CA LYS A 517 -23.99 11.70 -4.30
C LYS A 517 -23.42 11.63 -5.72
N PRO A 518 -23.85 10.67 -6.55
CA PRO A 518 -23.41 10.57 -7.93
C PRO A 518 -23.89 11.74 -8.78
N PHE A 519 -23.19 11.99 -9.90
CA PHE A 519 -23.65 12.86 -10.98
C PHE A 519 -23.37 12.23 -12.34
N LYS A 520 -23.98 12.80 -13.39
CA LYS A 520 -23.72 12.39 -14.77
C LYS A 520 -23.01 13.52 -15.51
N ALA A 521 -21.99 13.18 -16.27
CA ALA A 521 -21.26 14.12 -17.12
C ALA A 521 -20.51 13.37 -18.22
N ARG A 522 -20.16 14.09 -19.29
CA ARG A 522 -19.24 13.60 -20.31
C ARG A 522 -17.80 14.06 -20.06
N TYR A 523 -17.64 15.30 -19.61
CA TYR A 523 -16.34 15.92 -19.42
C TYR A 523 -16.06 16.19 -17.95
N ILE A 524 -14.82 15.97 -17.55
CA ILE A 524 -14.32 16.29 -16.21
C ILE A 524 -13.04 17.11 -16.37
N LYS A 525 -12.93 18.19 -15.60
CA LYS A 525 -11.75 19.06 -15.60
C LYS A 525 -11.23 19.23 -14.19
N MET A 526 -9.93 19.12 -14.00
CA MET A 526 -9.25 19.49 -12.75
C MET A 526 -8.38 20.72 -13.00
N GLU A 527 -8.47 21.71 -12.11
CA GLU A 527 -7.64 22.91 -12.10
C GLU A 527 -6.74 22.90 -10.85
N ASN A 528 -5.44 22.99 -11.06
CA ASN A 528 -4.44 23.12 -10.00
C ASN A 528 -4.48 24.53 -9.40
N ILE A 529 -4.38 24.60 -8.07
CA ILE A 529 -4.21 25.85 -7.32
C ILE A 529 -2.88 25.82 -6.57
N HIS A 530 -2.56 24.70 -5.93
CA HIS A 530 -1.30 24.51 -5.22
C HIS A 530 -0.85 23.05 -5.29
N ASN A 531 0.44 22.87 -5.53
CA ASN A 531 1.11 21.58 -5.55
C ASN A 531 2.12 21.50 -4.40
N ALA A 532 2.24 20.35 -3.74
CA ALA A 532 3.07 20.20 -2.55
C ALA A 532 4.57 20.46 -2.80
N SER A 533 5.12 19.95 -3.90
CA SER A 533 6.51 20.21 -4.30
C SER A 533 6.72 19.85 -5.77
N GLY A 534 7.58 20.61 -6.45
CA GLY A 534 7.86 20.40 -7.87
C GLY A 534 6.73 20.85 -8.79
N LEU A 535 6.73 20.34 -10.02
CA LEU A 535 5.74 20.68 -11.04
C LEU A 535 4.39 20.00 -10.78
N PHE A 536 3.31 20.54 -11.35
CA PHE A 536 2.02 19.88 -11.32
C PHE A 536 2.07 18.64 -12.23
N ALA A 537 2.24 17.48 -11.61
CA ALA A 537 2.39 16.21 -12.31
C ALA A 537 1.49 15.13 -11.69
N ILE A 538 0.85 14.34 -12.56
CA ILE A 538 -0.13 13.31 -12.20
C ILE A 538 0.18 12.04 -13.00
N SER A 539 0.33 10.93 -12.28
CA SER A 539 0.49 9.59 -12.83
C SER A 539 -0.79 9.01 -13.41
N ASP A 540 -1.94 9.24 -12.77
CA ASP A 540 -3.24 8.94 -13.37
C ASP A 540 -4.33 9.78 -12.68
N PHE A 541 -5.30 10.26 -13.47
CA PHE A 541 -6.52 10.92 -12.99
C PHE A 541 -7.70 9.97 -13.15
N ARG A 542 -7.92 9.15 -12.11
CA ARG A 542 -8.82 8.00 -12.17
C ARG A 542 -10.24 8.42 -11.82
N VAL A 543 -11.19 8.08 -12.68
CA VAL A 543 -12.61 8.38 -12.50
C VAL A 543 -13.38 7.09 -12.33
N PHE A 544 -14.17 6.96 -11.26
CA PHE A 544 -14.90 5.73 -10.93
C PHE A 544 -16.41 5.94 -10.91
N GLY A 545 -17.15 4.94 -11.38
CA GLY A 545 -18.62 4.94 -11.36
C GLY A 545 -19.24 3.86 -12.24
N ASN A 546 -20.19 4.23 -13.10
CA ASN A 546 -20.84 3.32 -14.03
C ASN A 546 -21.02 3.97 -15.41
N GLY A 547 -20.59 3.28 -16.47
CA GLY A 547 -20.64 3.78 -17.84
C GLY A 547 -22.02 3.78 -18.52
N LEU A 548 -23.08 3.33 -17.81
CA LEU A 548 -24.48 3.31 -18.25
C LEU A 548 -24.76 2.56 -19.55
N ALA A 549 -23.97 1.53 -19.85
CA ALA A 549 -24.11 0.65 -21.01
C ALA A 549 -24.03 -0.84 -20.59
N SER A 550 -23.78 -1.72 -21.55
CA SER A 550 -23.74 -3.17 -21.29
C SER A 550 -22.40 -3.62 -20.73
N LYS A 551 -22.45 -4.58 -19.80
CA LYS A 551 -21.29 -5.35 -19.32
C LYS A 551 -20.71 -6.20 -20.47
N PRO A 552 -19.41 -6.53 -20.44
CA PRO A 552 -18.80 -7.34 -21.50
C PRO A 552 -19.32 -8.78 -21.46
N LYS A 553 -19.33 -9.42 -22.64
CA LYS A 553 -19.64 -10.85 -22.77
C LYS A 553 -18.50 -11.71 -22.25
N ALA A 554 -18.79 -12.97 -21.92
CA ALA A 554 -17.79 -13.95 -21.50
C ALA A 554 -16.64 -14.08 -22.53
N VAL A 555 -15.43 -14.33 -22.02
CA VAL A 555 -14.24 -14.47 -22.85
C VAL A 555 -14.34 -15.73 -23.71
N THR A 556 -13.91 -15.65 -24.97
CA THR A 556 -13.80 -16.80 -25.86
C THR A 556 -12.35 -17.24 -26.05
N SER A 557 -12.15 -18.53 -26.32
CA SER A 557 -10.83 -19.13 -26.58
C SER A 557 -9.81 -18.96 -25.45
N PHE A 558 -10.25 -18.94 -24.19
CA PHE A 558 -9.34 -18.91 -23.04
C PHE A 558 -8.53 -20.20 -22.94
N LYS A 559 -7.21 -20.08 -22.85
CA LYS A 559 -6.24 -21.18 -22.78
C LYS A 559 -5.12 -20.85 -21.82
N VAL A 560 -4.58 -21.89 -21.20
CA VAL A 560 -3.39 -21.83 -20.36
C VAL A 560 -2.46 -22.95 -20.79
N ASP A 561 -1.39 -22.59 -21.48
CA ASP A 561 -0.40 -23.53 -22.02
C ASP A 561 0.78 -23.60 -21.05
N ARG A 562 0.75 -24.59 -20.16
CA ARG A 562 1.81 -24.81 -19.18
C ARG A 562 3.08 -25.34 -19.86
N ASN A 563 4.22 -24.77 -19.51
CA ASN A 563 5.50 -25.12 -20.12
C ASN A 563 5.95 -26.52 -19.67
N LYS A 564 6.29 -27.39 -20.64
CA LYS A 564 6.69 -28.78 -20.39
C LYS A 564 8.10 -28.93 -19.81
N ALA A 565 9.00 -27.99 -20.11
CA ALA A 565 10.37 -27.99 -19.61
C ALA A 565 10.46 -27.41 -18.19
N ASP A 566 9.69 -26.36 -17.92
CA ASP A 566 9.59 -25.75 -16.59
C ASP A 566 8.13 -25.45 -16.24
N SER A 567 7.51 -26.36 -15.48
CA SER A 567 6.10 -26.26 -15.07
C SER A 567 5.78 -25.10 -14.12
N ARG A 568 6.77 -24.30 -13.71
CA ARG A 568 6.52 -23.03 -13.00
C ARG A 568 6.03 -21.92 -13.95
N ASN A 569 6.13 -22.15 -15.26
CA ASN A 569 5.79 -21.19 -16.31
C ASN A 569 4.54 -21.64 -17.11
N ALA A 570 3.73 -20.69 -17.54
CA ALA A 570 2.60 -20.90 -18.43
C ALA A 570 2.35 -19.67 -19.31
N MET A 571 2.02 -19.90 -20.58
CA MET A 571 1.49 -18.84 -21.44
C MET A 571 -0.02 -18.85 -21.36
N ILE A 572 -0.61 -17.75 -20.89
CA ILE A 572 -2.07 -17.59 -20.81
C ILE A 572 -2.52 -16.76 -22.02
N SER A 573 -3.57 -17.18 -22.72
CA SER A 573 -4.07 -16.46 -23.90
C SER A 573 -5.58 -16.57 -24.07
N TRP A 574 -6.17 -15.57 -24.73
CA TRP A 574 -7.58 -15.54 -25.09
C TRP A 574 -7.84 -14.70 -26.34
N LYS A 575 -9.08 -14.77 -26.86
CA LYS A 575 -9.51 -13.86 -27.93
C LYS A 575 -9.84 -12.49 -27.33
N LYS A 576 -9.18 -11.44 -27.81
CA LYS A 576 -9.50 -10.04 -27.45
C LYS A 576 -10.96 -9.73 -27.75
N GLN A 577 -11.66 -9.19 -26.76
CA GLN A 577 -13.06 -8.75 -26.85
C GLN A 577 -13.12 -7.25 -27.12
N ASN A 578 -14.03 -6.81 -27.98
CA ASN A 578 -14.17 -5.38 -28.33
C ASN A 578 -14.98 -4.59 -27.29
N ASP A 579 -15.74 -5.28 -26.44
CA ASP A 579 -16.59 -4.72 -25.39
C ASP A 579 -15.92 -4.74 -24.01
N ALA A 580 -14.68 -5.19 -23.90
CA ALA A 580 -13.89 -5.24 -22.66
C ALA A 580 -12.70 -4.27 -22.72
N ILE A 581 -12.40 -3.62 -21.60
CA ILE A 581 -11.20 -2.78 -21.44
C ILE A 581 -10.04 -3.56 -20.79
N GLY A 582 -10.38 -4.59 -20.01
CA GLY A 582 -9.43 -5.44 -19.33
C GLY A 582 -10.05 -6.77 -18.88
N TYR A 583 -9.22 -7.60 -18.26
CA TYR A 583 -9.56 -8.94 -17.81
C TYR A 583 -8.94 -9.21 -16.43
N ASN A 584 -9.65 -9.98 -15.61
CA ASN A 584 -9.06 -10.62 -14.43
C ASN A 584 -8.97 -12.12 -14.66
N ILE A 585 -7.76 -12.65 -14.63
CA ILE A 585 -7.48 -14.09 -14.62
C ILE A 585 -7.38 -14.52 -13.17
N TYR A 586 -8.20 -15.49 -12.77
CA TYR A 586 -8.14 -16.09 -11.45
C TYR A 586 -7.48 -17.45 -11.51
N TYR A 587 -6.70 -17.78 -10.48
CA TYR A 587 -6.11 -19.10 -10.34
C TYR A 587 -6.04 -19.56 -8.89
N GLY A 588 -5.93 -20.87 -8.70
CA GLY A 588 -5.89 -21.47 -7.37
C GLY A 588 -5.68 -22.98 -7.40
N ILE A 589 -5.61 -23.58 -6.21
CA ILE A 589 -5.28 -25.00 -6.02
C ILE A 589 -6.48 -25.94 -6.12
N THR A 590 -7.70 -25.41 -5.99
CA THR A 590 -8.97 -26.13 -6.19
C THR A 590 -9.99 -25.18 -6.85
N PRO A 591 -11.06 -25.71 -7.48
CA PRO A 591 -12.08 -24.88 -8.16
C PRO A 591 -12.77 -23.85 -7.26
N ASP A 592 -12.83 -24.10 -5.95
CA ASP A 592 -13.46 -23.25 -4.94
C ASP A 592 -12.48 -22.30 -4.23
N LYS A 593 -11.17 -22.36 -4.52
CA LYS A 593 -10.11 -21.57 -3.87
C LYS A 593 -9.30 -20.72 -4.86
N LEU A 594 -10.01 -19.96 -5.69
CA LEU A 594 -9.43 -19.09 -6.72
C LEU A 594 -9.15 -17.68 -6.18
N TYR A 595 -8.38 -17.59 -5.08
CA TYR A 595 -8.12 -16.30 -4.43
C TYR A 595 -7.06 -15.47 -5.14
N ASN A 596 -6.15 -16.09 -5.90
CA ASN A 596 -5.11 -15.36 -6.63
C ASN A 596 -5.65 -14.82 -7.96
N SER A 597 -5.20 -13.61 -8.33
CA SER A 597 -5.67 -12.94 -9.54
C SER A 597 -4.55 -12.18 -10.29
N ILE A 598 -4.75 -12.00 -11.58
CA ILE A 598 -3.88 -11.23 -12.48
C ILE A 598 -4.78 -10.32 -13.32
N MET A 599 -4.64 -9.01 -13.12
CA MET A 599 -5.34 -8.01 -13.92
C MET A 599 -4.53 -7.66 -15.17
N VAL A 600 -5.16 -7.68 -16.33
CA VAL A 600 -4.54 -7.38 -17.63
C VAL A 600 -5.40 -6.38 -18.40
N TYR A 601 -4.79 -5.25 -18.77
CA TYR A 601 -5.40 -4.21 -19.60
C TYR A 601 -4.87 -4.26 -21.03
N GLY A 602 -5.73 -4.02 -22.03
CA GLY A 602 -5.31 -3.83 -23.43
C GLY A 602 -4.77 -5.06 -24.17
N ASP A 603 -4.24 -6.06 -23.46
CA ASP A 603 -3.65 -7.27 -24.00
C ASP A 603 -4.59 -8.47 -24.00
N ASN A 604 -4.16 -9.55 -24.66
CA ASN A 604 -4.89 -10.82 -24.73
C ASN A 604 -4.00 -12.05 -24.46
N THR A 605 -2.81 -11.81 -23.91
CA THR A 605 -1.84 -12.83 -23.51
C THR A 605 -1.13 -12.41 -22.22
N TYR A 606 -0.62 -13.37 -21.45
CA TYR A 606 0.20 -13.12 -20.27
C TYR A 606 1.23 -14.24 -20.07
N ASP A 607 2.52 -13.89 -20.00
CA ASP A 607 3.61 -14.82 -19.64
C ASP A 607 3.66 -14.97 -18.12
N PHE A 608 3.05 -16.03 -17.59
CA PHE A 608 2.97 -16.28 -16.16
C PHE A 608 4.08 -17.22 -15.70
N ARG A 609 4.84 -16.81 -14.67
CA ARG A 609 5.99 -17.57 -14.15
C ARG A 609 5.94 -17.80 -12.64
N GLY A 610 4.77 -17.60 -12.04
CA GLY A 610 4.55 -17.71 -10.59
C GLY A 610 4.02 -19.06 -10.11
N LEU A 611 3.93 -20.10 -10.96
CA LEU A 611 3.33 -21.39 -10.56
C LEU A 611 4.31 -22.25 -9.77
N ASP A 612 3.78 -23.13 -8.93
CA ASP A 612 4.56 -24.18 -8.28
C ASP A 612 4.78 -25.38 -9.21
N LYS A 613 5.98 -25.95 -9.15
CA LYS A 613 6.43 -27.07 -9.98
C LYS A 613 5.56 -28.31 -9.75
N GLY A 614 4.97 -28.84 -10.82
CA GLY A 614 4.14 -30.05 -10.78
C GLY A 614 2.80 -29.92 -10.05
N THR A 615 2.49 -28.77 -9.45
CA THR A 615 1.22 -28.52 -8.74
C THR A 615 0.10 -28.35 -9.74
N LYS A 616 -1.01 -29.07 -9.57
CA LYS A 616 -2.23 -28.85 -10.35
C LYS A 616 -2.86 -27.50 -9.99
N TYR A 617 -3.25 -26.72 -10.98
CA TYR A 617 -3.94 -25.45 -10.80
C TYR A 617 -5.26 -25.41 -11.56
N TYR A 618 -6.16 -24.56 -11.08
CA TYR A 618 -7.44 -24.26 -11.71
C TYR A 618 -7.43 -22.79 -12.12
N PHE A 619 -7.93 -22.51 -13.32
CA PHE A 619 -7.97 -21.16 -13.87
C PHE A 619 -9.36 -20.79 -14.36
N THR A 620 -9.68 -19.51 -14.27
CA THR A 620 -10.79 -18.91 -15.00
C THR A 620 -10.44 -17.45 -15.32
N ILE A 621 -11.25 -16.82 -16.16
CA ILE A 621 -11.07 -15.44 -16.58
C ILE A 621 -12.43 -14.76 -16.61
N GLU A 622 -12.47 -13.47 -16.29
CA GLU A 622 -13.63 -12.63 -16.55
C GLU A 622 -13.19 -11.31 -17.21
N PRO A 623 -13.95 -10.81 -18.19
CA PRO A 623 -13.71 -9.48 -18.75
C PRO A 623 -14.40 -8.41 -17.92
N PHE A 624 -13.93 -7.17 -18.00
CA PHE A 624 -14.62 -6.02 -17.42
C PHE A 624 -14.54 -4.80 -18.33
N ASN A 625 -15.48 -3.88 -18.15
CA ASN A 625 -15.51 -2.56 -18.78
C ASN A 625 -16.09 -1.51 -17.81
N GLU A 626 -16.33 -0.29 -18.29
CA GLU A 626 -16.87 0.82 -17.48
C GLU A 626 -18.25 0.52 -16.87
N ASN A 627 -18.94 -0.52 -17.34
CA ASN A 627 -20.31 -0.86 -16.96
C ASN A 627 -20.39 -2.04 -15.98
N GLY A 628 -19.27 -2.72 -15.75
CA GLY A 628 -19.15 -3.77 -14.75
C GLY A 628 -18.30 -4.95 -15.21
N ILE A 629 -18.33 -5.96 -14.36
CA ILE A 629 -17.68 -7.26 -14.56
C ILE A 629 -18.61 -8.15 -15.39
N GLY A 630 -18.06 -8.74 -16.46
CA GLY A 630 -18.75 -9.68 -17.34
C GLY A 630 -18.92 -11.05 -16.70
N THR A 631 -19.45 -12.00 -17.47
CA THR A 631 -19.59 -13.39 -16.98
C THR A 631 -18.23 -14.07 -16.89
N LYS A 632 -17.91 -14.59 -15.71
CA LYS A 632 -16.73 -15.43 -15.47
C LYS A 632 -16.83 -16.74 -16.26
N ASN A 633 -15.73 -17.12 -16.90
CA ASN A 633 -15.65 -18.34 -17.69
C ASN A 633 -15.77 -19.60 -16.84
N LYS A 634 -16.03 -20.73 -17.50
CA LYS A 634 -15.90 -22.05 -16.87
C LYS A 634 -14.45 -22.26 -16.41
N ILE A 635 -14.31 -22.87 -15.24
CA ILE A 635 -13.01 -23.22 -14.68
C ILE A 635 -12.36 -24.32 -15.54
N ILE A 636 -11.08 -24.15 -15.84
CA ILE A 636 -10.24 -25.17 -16.49
C ILE A 636 -9.18 -25.67 -15.51
N GLU A 637 -8.91 -26.98 -15.56
CA GLU A 637 -7.81 -27.60 -14.84
C GLU A 637 -6.56 -27.63 -15.72
N VAL A 638 -5.41 -27.29 -15.14
CA VAL A 638 -4.11 -27.26 -15.79
C VAL A 638 -3.10 -28.02 -14.93
N LYS A 639 -2.35 -28.93 -15.55
CA LYS A 639 -1.32 -29.74 -14.89
C LYS A 639 0.05 -29.47 -15.48
#